data_AF-A0A6V7SEL1-F1
#
_entry.id   AF-A0A6V7SEL1-F1
#
_cell.length_a   1.000
_cell.length_b   1.000
_cell.length_c   1.000
_cell.angle_alpha   90.00
_cell.angle_beta   90.00
_cell.angle_gamma   90.00
#
_symmetry.space_group_name_H-M   'P 1'
#
loop_
_entity.id
_entity.type
_entity.pdbx_description
1 polymer ?
#
loop_
_entity_poly.entity_id
_entity_poly.type
_entity_poly.pdbx_seq_one_letter_code
_entity_poly.pdbx_strand_id
1 'polypeptide(L)'
;MNKRFITQLDKINDIKKNIFIIRKEKKKVINSLFLVRGKQCFLPLIKFNKNFGKFSNLTFLSEFKRLKNFYAYTKIHKIEYIRKGCLKNKDNSNNNKKVDQTYNEMASEQVNNNGDIIPDEVNDKKKEKKAKKLEEKKLKLAKKMERENLKNEAAKVLEHVCEDIDKENYGFVKLSMMMENGKNIHLYNPEEIYNSLYGTSDPNLEKNNDKNEKREDVESEVNNNKSSKLEEGSNLWVRGRIHDIRSKGSLAFIILRNKIYSLQCILDIKNINNDKNMIKWVSNLSLESIVDIYGKLVKPEIPIDSTIIKYEIHIHKIFCINKNSKELPFLLKDANMKETNDEATIRVNQDNRLNNRCIDLRTYANYSIFYLQSEICKIFRNYLIDNNFTEIHTPKLLGESSEGGANAFQINYFNQNGFLAQSPQLYKQMCINSGFDRVFEIGPVFRAENSNTYRHLCEYVSLDVEMTYKFDYMENVYFYDSMFKNIFNKLINNEKNKLFIKNIKNQYPSEDFKWLAVTPIFTYEQAIKTLIEHKKLNLKPEEILTYDMTTDMEKELGKIIKQTHDTDYYIIINFPSGLRPFYTMYNEDDPKISNSYDFFMRGEEILSGSQRISDVKLLLDNIKKFNLDPKKLDFYIDSFAYSSYPHSGCGIGLERVLMLFLGLNNIRKTSLFPRDPKRLTP
;
A
#
# COMPACT_ATOMS: atom_id res chain seq x y z
N MET A 1 -78.17 -24.58 -16.25
CA MET A 1 -77.48 -25.60 -15.44
C MET A 1 -76.38 -26.24 -16.29
N ASN A 2 -75.27 -26.68 -15.68
CA ASN A 2 -74.12 -27.33 -16.32
C ASN A 2 -73.20 -26.50 -17.25
N LYS A 3 -72.70 -25.35 -16.75
CA LYS A 3 -71.42 -24.76 -17.21
C LYS A 3 -70.72 -23.87 -16.17
N ARG A 4 -71.04 -24.05 -14.89
CA ARG A 4 -70.39 -23.38 -13.74
C ARG A 4 -69.77 -24.35 -12.71
N PHE A 5 -69.73 -25.65 -13.03
CA PHE A 5 -69.15 -26.71 -12.19
C PHE A 5 -67.90 -27.38 -12.78
N ILE A 6 -67.44 -26.95 -13.96
CA ILE A 6 -66.27 -27.54 -14.65
C ILE A 6 -65.00 -26.66 -14.53
N THR A 7 -65.10 -25.41 -14.10
CA THR A 7 -63.94 -24.51 -13.92
C THR A 7 -63.42 -24.40 -12.48
N GLN A 8 -63.99 -25.15 -11.52
CA GLN A 8 -63.50 -25.26 -10.14
C GLN A 8 -62.81 -26.61 -9.83
N LEU A 9 -62.93 -27.62 -10.70
CA LEU A 9 -62.25 -28.92 -10.53
C LEU A 9 -60.83 -28.95 -11.13
N ASP A 10 -60.56 -28.16 -12.18
CA ASP A 10 -59.20 -28.07 -12.75
C ASP A 10 -58.21 -27.29 -11.86
N LYS A 11 -58.70 -26.33 -11.06
CA LYS A 11 -57.85 -25.60 -10.09
C LYS A 11 -57.52 -26.42 -8.83
N ILE A 12 -58.24 -27.51 -8.55
CA ILE A 12 -57.95 -28.40 -7.40
C ILE A 12 -56.93 -29.50 -7.79
N ASN A 13 -56.83 -29.86 -9.07
CA ASN A 13 -55.86 -30.84 -9.55
C ASN A 13 -54.43 -30.28 -9.67
N ASP A 14 -54.25 -28.99 -9.97
CA ASP A 14 -52.92 -28.35 -9.97
C ASP A 14 -52.35 -28.14 -8.55
N ILE A 15 -53.21 -27.94 -7.55
CA ILE A 15 -52.78 -27.81 -6.15
C ILE A 15 -52.36 -29.19 -5.58
N LYS A 16 -52.98 -30.29 -6.02
CA LYS A 16 -52.54 -31.65 -5.64
C LYS A 16 -51.25 -32.09 -6.33
N LYS A 17 -50.97 -31.63 -7.56
CA LYS A 17 -49.70 -31.90 -8.27
C LYS A 17 -48.50 -31.20 -7.63
N ASN A 18 -48.68 -29.97 -7.13
CA ASN A 18 -47.61 -29.22 -6.46
C ASN A 18 -47.31 -29.69 -5.02
N ILE A 19 -48.29 -30.23 -4.29
CA ILE A 19 -48.07 -30.82 -2.95
C ILE A 19 -47.30 -32.16 -3.01
N PHE A 20 -47.36 -32.88 -4.14
CA PHE A 20 -46.62 -34.14 -4.32
C PHE A 20 -45.13 -33.93 -4.65
N ILE A 21 -44.77 -32.84 -5.34
CA ILE A 21 -43.38 -32.45 -5.63
C ILE A 21 -42.67 -31.96 -4.36
N ILE A 22 -43.36 -31.16 -3.54
CA ILE A 22 -42.82 -30.63 -2.27
C ILE A 22 -42.59 -31.75 -1.22
N ARG A 23 -43.35 -32.84 -1.25
CA ARG A 23 -43.12 -34.02 -0.39
C ARG A 23 -41.97 -34.92 -0.86
N LYS A 24 -41.61 -34.90 -2.16
CA LYS A 24 -40.50 -35.70 -2.71
C LYS A 24 -39.13 -35.04 -2.46
N GLU A 25 -39.08 -33.70 -2.36
CA GLU A 25 -37.84 -32.99 -2.01
C GLU A 25 -37.57 -32.90 -0.51
N LYS A 26 -38.60 -32.85 0.35
CA LYS A 26 -38.43 -32.91 1.81
C LYS A 26 -37.80 -34.21 2.31
N LYS A 27 -37.89 -35.31 1.55
CA LYS A 27 -37.31 -36.62 1.90
C LYS A 27 -35.86 -36.82 1.40
N LYS A 28 -35.35 -35.95 0.52
CA LYS A 28 -33.92 -35.91 0.12
C LYS A 28 -33.07 -34.97 0.98
N VAL A 29 -33.66 -33.93 1.55
CA VAL A 29 -32.96 -32.95 2.41
C VAL A 29 -32.80 -33.44 3.87
N ILE A 30 -33.64 -34.38 4.32
CA ILE A 30 -33.56 -34.94 5.69
C ILE A 30 -32.46 -36.02 5.84
N ASN A 31 -31.93 -36.57 4.73
CA ASN A 31 -30.88 -37.59 4.76
C ASN A 31 -29.45 -37.06 4.55
N SER A 32 -29.22 -35.75 4.42
CA SER A 32 -27.88 -35.15 4.27
C SER A 32 -27.40 -34.35 5.48
N LEU A 33 -28.13 -34.38 6.60
CA LEU A 33 -27.84 -33.59 7.81
C LEU A 33 -27.19 -34.38 8.98
N PHE A 34 -26.60 -35.54 8.68
CA PHE A 34 -25.68 -36.25 9.58
C PHE A 34 -24.34 -36.46 8.88
N LEU A 35 -23.44 -35.47 8.92
CA LEU A 35 -21.96 -35.61 9.02
C LEU A 35 -21.26 -34.25 8.72
N VAL A 36 -20.87 -33.58 9.81
CA VAL A 36 -19.58 -32.89 10.01
C VAL A 36 -19.26 -31.61 9.19
N ARG A 37 -19.49 -30.48 9.89
CA ARG A 37 -18.59 -29.34 10.18
C ARG A 37 -17.89 -28.59 9.04
N GLY A 38 -18.22 -27.29 8.95
CA GLY A 38 -17.22 -26.23 8.98
C GLY A 38 -17.45 -25.05 8.03
N LYS A 39 -17.44 -23.84 8.62
CA LYS A 39 -17.28 -22.49 8.02
C LYS A 39 -18.50 -21.82 7.39
N GLN A 40 -18.71 -20.56 7.83
CA GLN A 40 -19.21 -19.40 7.07
C GLN A 40 -20.64 -19.53 6.49
N CYS A 41 -21.53 -18.53 6.45
CA CYS A 41 -21.57 -17.13 6.80
C CYS A 41 -23.01 -16.64 6.48
N PHE A 42 -23.35 -15.44 6.92
CA PHE A 42 -24.42 -14.55 6.40
C PHE A 42 -25.92 -14.83 6.69
N LEU A 43 -26.52 -13.83 7.34
CA LEU A 43 -27.92 -13.39 7.20
C LEU A 43 -28.21 -12.94 5.75
N PRO A 44 -29.50 -12.87 5.35
CA PRO A 44 -30.10 -11.53 5.22
C PRO A 44 -31.56 -11.40 5.73
N LEU A 45 -31.78 -10.27 6.40
CA LEU A 45 -32.96 -9.36 6.43
C LEU A 45 -34.31 -9.83 5.86
N ILE A 46 -35.38 -9.69 6.68
CA ILE A 46 -36.69 -9.17 6.23
C ILE A 46 -37.27 -8.20 7.28
N LYS A 47 -37.54 -6.96 6.83
CA LYS A 47 -38.44 -5.96 7.44
C LYS A 47 -39.89 -6.44 7.30
N PHE A 48 -40.73 -6.31 8.33
CA PHE A 48 -42.14 -5.94 8.13
C PHE A 48 -42.71 -5.25 9.38
N ASN A 49 -43.45 -4.17 9.13
CA ASN A 49 -43.90 -3.16 10.09
C ASN A 49 -45.41 -3.34 10.35
N LYS A 50 -45.82 -2.96 11.58
CA LYS A 50 -47.15 -2.49 12.03
C LYS A 50 -48.43 -3.24 11.60
N ASN A 51 -49.01 -3.90 12.60
CA ASN A 51 -50.43 -3.83 13.04
C ASN A 51 -50.88 -5.23 13.46
N PHE A 52 -51.01 -5.49 14.76
CA PHE A 52 -52.14 -6.22 15.36
C PHE A 52 -52.00 -6.17 16.89
N GLY A 53 -53.12 -5.85 17.53
CA GLY A 53 -53.22 -5.60 18.96
C GLY A 53 -53.22 -6.87 19.80
N LYS A 54 -53.07 -6.63 21.11
CA LYS A 54 -53.36 -7.52 22.25
C LYS A 54 -53.08 -9.01 22.00
N PHE A 55 -51.86 -9.45 22.33
CA PHE A 55 -51.64 -10.82 22.79
C PHE A 55 -50.81 -10.82 24.08
N SER A 56 -51.22 -11.71 24.98
CA SER A 56 -50.89 -11.88 26.39
C SER A 56 -49.40 -11.97 26.75
N ASN A 57 -49.04 -11.37 27.88
CA ASN A 57 -47.73 -11.35 28.57
C ASN A 57 -47.13 -12.72 28.99
N LEU A 58 -47.60 -13.84 28.46
CA LEU A 58 -47.14 -15.19 28.86
C LEU A 58 -46.21 -15.87 27.85
N THR A 59 -46.16 -15.43 26.59
CA THR A 59 -45.31 -16.04 25.56
C THR A 59 -43.89 -15.48 25.53
N PHE A 60 -43.71 -14.18 25.85
CA PHE A 60 -42.41 -13.49 25.82
C PHE A 60 -41.46 -13.96 26.94
N LEU A 61 -42.00 -14.25 28.14
CA LEU A 61 -41.22 -14.81 29.25
C LEU A 61 -40.76 -16.26 28.99
N SER A 62 -41.49 -17.01 28.16
CA SER A 62 -41.14 -18.40 27.82
C SER A 62 -39.99 -18.47 26.79
N GLU A 63 -39.96 -17.54 25.82
CA GLU A 63 -38.87 -17.42 24.85
C GLU A 63 -37.61 -16.81 25.47
N PHE A 64 -37.75 -15.86 26.41
CA PHE A 64 -36.61 -15.32 27.15
C PHE A 64 -35.97 -16.36 28.08
N LYS A 65 -36.77 -17.25 28.71
CA LYS A 65 -36.25 -18.41 29.46
C LYS A 65 -35.60 -19.44 28.53
N ARG A 66 -36.12 -19.67 27.33
CA ARG A 66 -35.48 -20.55 26.33
C ARG A 66 -34.16 -19.99 25.80
N LEU A 67 -34.06 -18.68 25.54
CA LEU A 67 -32.81 -18.01 25.14
C LEU A 67 -31.77 -17.95 26.26
N LYS A 68 -32.19 -17.72 27.52
CA LYS A 68 -31.31 -17.84 28.69
C LYS A 68 -30.78 -19.27 28.87
N ASN A 69 -31.63 -20.27 28.67
CA ASN A 69 -31.23 -21.68 28.74
C ASN A 69 -30.33 -22.07 27.55
N PHE A 70 -30.53 -21.51 26.36
CA PHE A 70 -29.66 -21.74 25.19
C PHE A 70 -28.26 -21.08 25.37
N TYR A 71 -28.20 -19.90 25.99
CA TYR A 71 -26.94 -19.26 26.39
C TYR A 71 -26.24 -19.98 27.54
N ALA A 72 -26.99 -20.54 28.49
CA ALA A 72 -26.43 -21.38 29.55
C ALA A 72 -25.90 -22.73 29.00
N TYR A 73 -26.61 -23.34 28.04
CA TYR A 73 -26.24 -24.61 27.41
C TYR A 73 -24.98 -24.48 26.54
N THR A 74 -24.82 -23.35 25.82
CA THR A 74 -23.59 -23.05 25.07
C THR A 74 -22.41 -22.72 25.98
N LYS A 75 -22.65 -22.13 27.16
CA LYS A 75 -21.60 -21.88 28.17
C LYS A 75 -21.12 -23.18 28.83
N ILE A 76 -22.03 -24.10 29.15
CA ILE A 76 -21.71 -25.42 29.73
C ILE A 76 -20.98 -26.30 28.72
N HIS A 77 -21.41 -26.33 27.45
CA HIS A 77 -20.69 -27.09 26.41
C HIS A 77 -19.32 -26.51 26.05
N LYS A 78 -19.10 -25.20 26.13
CA LYS A 78 -17.76 -24.60 25.95
C LYS A 78 -16.83 -24.98 27.11
N ILE A 79 -17.34 -25.01 28.34
CA ILE A 79 -16.59 -25.43 29.53
C ILE A 79 -16.28 -26.93 29.49
N GLU A 80 -17.22 -27.78 29.04
CA GLU A 80 -16.96 -29.21 28.82
C GLU A 80 -16.00 -29.49 27.65
N TYR A 81 -16.04 -28.69 26.58
CA TYR A 81 -15.09 -28.82 25.46
C TYR A 81 -13.67 -28.42 25.88
N ILE A 82 -13.53 -27.42 26.75
CA ILE A 82 -12.26 -27.03 27.37
C ILE A 82 -11.78 -28.11 28.36
N ARG A 83 -12.67 -28.67 29.18
CA ARG A 83 -12.34 -29.80 30.08
C ARG A 83 -11.92 -31.06 29.31
N LYS A 84 -12.60 -31.41 28.21
CA LYS A 84 -12.24 -32.54 27.33
C LYS A 84 -10.99 -32.28 26.49
N GLY A 85 -10.68 -31.02 26.18
CA GLY A 85 -9.41 -30.60 25.58
C GLY A 85 -8.22 -30.73 26.54
N CYS A 86 -8.40 -30.38 27.82
CA CYS A 86 -7.39 -30.59 28.86
C CYS A 86 -7.13 -32.07 29.19
N LEU A 87 -8.10 -32.96 28.97
CA LEU A 87 -7.94 -34.41 29.16
C LEU A 87 -7.33 -35.15 27.95
N LYS A 88 -7.21 -34.50 26.79
CA LYS A 88 -6.61 -35.10 25.56
C LYS A 88 -5.16 -34.72 25.29
N ASN A 89 -4.54 -33.86 26.11
CA ASN A 89 -3.11 -33.53 26.03
C ASN A 89 -2.30 -34.23 27.14
N LYS A 90 -2.57 -35.51 27.38
CA LYS A 90 -1.73 -36.36 28.25
C LYS A 90 -0.79 -37.30 27.51
N ASP A 91 -0.83 -37.36 26.18
CA ASP A 91 0.13 -38.09 25.37
C ASP A 91 0.70 -37.17 24.30
N ASN A 92 1.87 -36.57 24.60
CA ASN A 92 2.86 -36.23 23.59
C ASN A 92 4.20 -35.97 24.29
N SER A 93 4.99 -37.04 24.34
CA SER A 93 6.43 -37.06 24.53
C SER A 93 7.11 -36.17 23.49
N ASN A 94 7.67 -35.02 23.90
CA ASN A 94 8.84 -34.37 23.28
C ASN A 94 9.22 -33.03 23.95
N ASN A 95 9.43 -33.03 25.27
CA ASN A 95 10.12 -31.90 25.92
C ASN A 95 11.10 -32.30 27.05
N ASN A 96 11.42 -33.58 27.20
CA ASN A 96 12.47 -34.07 28.10
C ASN A 96 13.82 -34.25 27.36
N LYS A 97 14.32 -33.19 26.71
CA LYS A 97 15.69 -33.21 26.12
C LYS A 97 16.58 -32.05 26.52
N LYS A 98 16.15 -31.19 27.45
CA LYS A 98 16.98 -30.10 27.99
C LYS A 98 17.20 -30.14 29.51
N VAL A 99 16.77 -31.22 30.17
CA VAL A 99 17.00 -31.43 31.61
C VAL A 99 17.98 -32.60 31.85
N ASP A 100 18.16 -33.49 30.88
CA ASP A 100 19.08 -34.65 30.99
C ASP A 100 20.54 -34.35 30.60
N GLN A 101 20.83 -33.15 30.08
CA GLN A 101 22.19 -32.77 29.66
C GLN A 101 23.06 -32.17 30.78
N THR A 102 22.51 -31.97 31.98
CA THR A 102 23.26 -31.45 33.15
C THR A 102 23.58 -32.53 34.18
N TYR A 103 23.26 -33.80 33.89
CA TYR A 103 23.45 -34.93 34.81
C TYR A 103 24.59 -35.89 34.43
N ASN A 104 25.24 -35.70 33.26
CA ASN A 104 26.31 -36.58 32.78
C ASN A 104 27.74 -36.03 32.93
N GLU A 105 27.94 -34.90 33.62
CA GLU A 105 29.29 -34.29 33.82
C GLU A 105 29.77 -34.27 35.28
N MET A 106 29.14 -35.01 36.20
CA MET A 106 29.59 -35.06 37.62
C MET A 106 29.77 -36.48 38.17
N ALA A 107 30.03 -37.48 37.32
CA ALA A 107 30.33 -38.83 37.75
C ALA A 107 31.49 -39.43 36.95
N SER A 108 32.67 -38.85 37.09
CA SER A 108 33.93 -39.46 36.68
C SER A 108 35.03 -39.02 37.65
N GLU A 109 35.23 -39.78 38.72
CA GLU A 109 36.54 -39.94 39.35
C GLU A 109 36.51 -41.05 40.42
N GLN A 110 37.55 -41.88 40.38
CA GLN A 110 38.01 -42.89 41.34
C GLN A 110 37.57 -44.35 41.16
N VAL A 111 38.53 -45.10 40.60
CA VAL A 111 38.67 -46.55 40.57
C VAL A 111 39.53 -46.98 41.76
N ASN A 112 39.12 -48.00 42.55
CA ASN A 112 39.88 -49.25 42.77
C ASN A 112 39.29 -50.16 43.87
N ASN A 113 39.23 -51.45 43.52
CA ASN A 113 39.56 -52.67 44.27
C ASN A 113 39.38 -52.69 45.81
N ASN A 114 38.38 -53.43 46.27
CA ASN A 114 38.53 -54.74 46.92
C ASN A 114 37.18 -55.14 47.51
N GLY A 115 36.79 -56.40 47.30
CA GLY A 115 35.58 -56.95 47.88
C GLY A 115 35.72 -57.02 49.41
N ASP A 116 34.76 -56.44 50.11
CA ASP A 116 34.22 -56.94 51.39
C ASP A 116 32.90 -56.23 51.69
N ILE A 117 31.94 -57.01 52.18
CA ILE A 117 30.60 -56.59 52.59
C ILE A 117 30.60 -56.38 54.11
N ILE A 118 30.30 -55.17 54.60
CA ILE A 118 29.70 -54.92 55.93
C ILE A 118 28.70 -53.74 55.81
N PRO A 119 27.51 -53.81 56.45
CA PRO A 119 26.37 -52.94 56.14
C PRO A 119 26.25 -51.73 57.07
N ASP A 120 25.81 -50.58 56.55
CA ASP A 120 25.43 -49.43 57.39
C ASP A 120 24.02 -48.90 57.06
N GLU A 121 23.07 -49.33 57.88
CA GLU A 121 21.70 -48.83 58.02
C GLU A 121 21.67 -47.39 58.59
N VAL A 122 22.19 -46.37 57.89
CA VAL A 122 21.95 -44.97 58.28
C VAL A 122 21.87 -44.05 57.06
N ASN A 123 20.85 -44.16 56.21
CA ASN A 123 20.56 -43.03 55.29
C ASN A 123 19.14 -42.87 54.71
N ASP A 124 18.18 -43.74 55.04
CA ASP A 124 16.86 -43.65 54.40
C ASP A 124 16.00 -42.50 54.93
N LYS A 125 16.06 -42.17 56.23
CA LYS A 125 15.29 -41.03 56.79
C LYS A 125 15.73 -39.66 56.26
N LYS A 126 17.00 -39.47 55.86
CA LYS A 126 17.50 -38.22 55.28
C LYS A 126 17.12 -38.08 53.81
N LYS A 127 17.18 -39.17 53.03
CA LYS A 127 16.71 -39.21 51.64
C LYS A 127 15.20 -38.97 51.56
N GLU A 128 14.42 -39.60 52.44
CA GLU A 128 12.97 -39.45 52.47
C GLU A 128 12.53 -38.02 52.86
N LYS A 129 13.20 -37.40 53.85
CA LYS A 129 12.97 -35.98 54.19
C LYS A 129 13.32 -35.03 53.04
N LYS A 130 14.41 -35.28 52.30
CA LYS A 130 14.79 -34.48 51.12
C LYS A 130 13.76 -34.63 49.99
N ALA A 131 13.28 -35.85 49.75
CA ALA A 131 12.26 -36.13 48.74
C ALA A 131 10.93 -35.41 49.05
N LYS A 132 10.43 -35.49 50.30
CA LYS A 132 9.23 -34.75 50.75
C LYS A 132 9.39 -33.23 50.58
N LYS A 133 10.55 -32.67 50.93
CA LYS A 133 10.82 -31.23 50.80
C LYS A 133 10.89 -30.77 49.35
N LEU A 134 11.35 -31.62 48.44
CA LEU A 134 11.37 -31.36 46.99
C LEU A 134 9.96 -31.40 46.40
N GLU A 135 9.14 -32.36 46.84
CA GLU A 135 7.74 -32.51 46.43
C GLU A 135 6.88 -31.32 46.89
N GLU A 136 7.08 -30.84 48.13
CA GLU A 136 6.45 -29.62 48.62
C GLU A 136 6.85 -28.37 47.82
N LYS A 137 8.13 -28.26 47.42
CA LYS A 137 8.60 -27.17 46.55
C LYS A 137 7.94 -27.24 45.17
N LYS A 138 7.83 -28.42 44.57
CA LYS A 138 7.12 -28.63 43.29
C LYS A 138 5.65 -28.24 43.40
N LEU A 139 4.98 -28.62 44.49
CA LEU A 139 3.57 -28.26 44.74
C LEU A 139 3.39 -26.74 44.93
N LYS A 140 4.31 -26.07 45.64
CA LYS A 140 4.29 -24.60 45.78
C LYS A 140 4.52 -23.89 44.45
N LEU A 141 5.42 -24.40 43.61
CA LEU A 141 5.69 -23.83 42.27
C LEU A 141 4.49 -24.03 41.34
N ALA A 142 3.87 -25.21 41.36
CA ALA A 142 2.65 -25.51 40.60
C ALA A 142 1.50 -24.58 41.01
N LYS A 143 1.26 -24.40 42.33
CA LYS A 143 0.25 -23.45 42.84
C LYS A 143 0.57 -21.99 42.49
N LYS A 144 1.86 -21.63 42.40
CA LYS A 144 2.27 -20.28 41.95
C LYS A 144 1.98 -20.07 40.46
N MET A 145 2.33 -21.04 39.61
CA MET A 145 2.00 -21.00 38.18
C MET A 145 0.50 -21.02 37.93
N GLU A 146 -0.26 -21.81 38.71
CA GLU A 146 -1.73 -21.84 38.63
C GLU A 146 -2.33 -20.49 39.03
N ARG A 147 -1.81 -19.84 40.09
CA ARG A 147 -2.19 -18.47 40.47
C ARG A 147 -1.82 -17.43 39.41
N GLU A 148 -0.67 -17.55 38.76
CA GLU A 148 -0.27 -16.65 37.67
C GLU A 148 -1.13 -16.87 36.43
N ASN A 149 -1.47 -18.11 36.09
CA ASN A 149 -2.40 -18.42 35.00
C ASN A 149 -3.80 -17.90 35.32
N LEU A 150 -4.31 -18.09 36.53
CA LEU A 150 -5.58 -17.51 36.99
C LEU A 150 -5.53 -15.97 36.98
N LYS A 151 -4.41 -15.35 37.34
CA LYS A 151 -4.23 -13.88 37.23
C LYS A 151 -4.23 -13.42 35.77
N ASN A 152 -3.55 -14.13 34.87
CA ASN A 152 -3.50 -13.81 33.45
C ASN A 152 -4.85 -14.05 32.76
N GLU A 153 -5.57 -15.08 33.17
CA GLU A 153 -6.91 -15.39 32.68
C GLU A 153 -7.95 -14.40 33.23
N ALA A 154 -7.85 -14.03 34.51
CA ALA A 154 -8.63 -12.94 35.11
C ALA A 154 -8.32 -11.58 34.47
N ALA A 155 -7.06 -11.31 34.11
CA ALA A 155 -6.66 -10.10 33.38
C ALA A 155 -7.25 -10.08 31.97
N LYS A 156 -7.26 -11.22 31.25
CA LYS A 156 -7.94 -11.37 29.96
C LYS A 156 -9.46 -11.23 30.06
N VAL A 157 -10.06 -11.70 31.15
CA VAL A 157 -11.49 -11.53 31.43
C VAL A 157 -11.80 -10.07 31.80
N LEU A 158 -10.95 -9.39 32.57
CA LEU A 158 -11.02 -7.94 32.85
C LEU A 158 -10.81 -7.09 31.59
N GLU A 159 -9.99 -7.55 30.64
CA GLU A 159 -9.83 -6.93 29.33
C GLU A 159 -11.08 -7.11 28.45
N HIS A 160 -11.87 -8.17 28.69
CA HIS A 160 -13.17 -8.41 28.07
C HIS A 160 -14.36 -7.79 28.85
N VAL A 161 -14.13 -7.43 30.12
CA VAL A 161 -15.09 -6.84 31.05
C VAL A 161 -14.47 -5.56 31.62
N CYS A 162 -14.24 -4.57 30.74
CA CYS A 162 -14.27 -3.17 31.15
C CYS A 162 -15.72 -2.69 31.01
N GLU A 163 -16.59 -3.19 31.88
CA GLU A 163 -17.87 -2.56 32.18
C GLU A 163 -17.59 -1.42 33.17
N ASP A 164 -17.11 -0.29 32.64
CA ASP A 164 -17.22 1.08 33.20
C ASP A 164 -16.99 2.06 32.04
N ILE A 165 -17.72 1.82 30.94
CA ILE A 165 -17.81 2.68 29.77
C ILE A 165 -18.98 3.63 30.01
N ASP A 166 -18.70 4.90 30.24
CA ASP A 166 -19.74 5.94 30.16
C ASP A 166 -20.19 6.06 28.70
N LYS A 167 -21.27 5.33 28.36
CA LYS A 167 -21.82 5.26 27.00
C LYS A 167 -22.23 6.63 26.45
N GLU A 168 -22.33 7.67 27.28
CA GLU A 168 -22.67 9.02 26.84
C GLU A 168 -21.44 9.87 26.45
N ASN A 169 -20.27 9.63 27.06
CA ASN A 169 -19.10 10.51 26.94
C ASN A 169 -17.83 9.80 26.44
N TYR A 170 -17.56 8.54 26.83
CA TYR A 170 -16.37 7.83 26.35
C TYR A 170 -16.53 6.31 26.31
N GLY A 171 -15.96 5.64 25.31
CA GLY A 171 -16.11 4.19 25.19
C GLY A 171 -15.75 3.59 23.85
N PHE A 172 -16.15 2.32 23.65
CA PHE A 172 -16.06 1.65 22.36
C PHE A 172 -17.40 1.74 21.62
N VAL A 173 -17.38 2.36 20.43
CA VAL A 173 -18.45 2.49 19.42
C VAL A 173 -19.86 2.90 19.91
N LYS A 174 -20.48 3.89 19.26
CA LYS A 174 -21.87 3.75 18.79
C LYS A 174 -22.12 4.54 17.50
N LEU A 175 -21.79 3.93 16.36
CA LEU A 175 -22.10 4.41 15.00
C LEU A 175 -23.61 4.58 14.71
N SER A 176 -24.49 4.33 15.68
CA SER A 176 -25.95 4.51 15.60
C SER A 176 -26.47 5.83 16.18
N MET A 177 -25.65 6.66 16.83
CA MET A 177 -26.08 7.94 17.43
C MET A 177 -25.75 9.19 16.58
N MET A 178 -24.95 9.07 15.51
CA MET A 178 -24.70 10.19 14.59
C MET A 178 -25.95 10.62 13.79
N MET A 179 -27.08 9.94 13.96
CA MET A 179 -28.39 10.30 13.41
C MET A 179 -29.42 10.72 14.48
N GLU A 180 -29.02 10.93 15.74
CA GLU A 180 -29.94 11.45 16.74
C GLU A 180 -30.22 12.95 16.50
N ASN A 181 -31.46 13.24 16.13
CA ASN A 181 -32.12 14.56 16.04
C ASN A 181 -32.10 15.31 14.69
N GLY A 182 -32.05 14.62 13.54
CA GLY A 182 -32.40 15.23 12.24
C GLY A 182 -31.48 16.37 11.78
N LYS A 183 -30.35 16.60 12.47
CA LYS A 183 -29.26 17.48 12.04
C LYS A 183 -28.14 16.61 11.49
N ASN A 184 -27.75 16.82 10.24
CA ASN A 184 -26.54 16.23 9.69
C ASN A 184 -25.34 16.74 10.50
N ILE A 185 -24.86 15.96 11.47
CA ILE A 185 -23.63 16.26 12.21
C ILE A 185 -22.47 16.07 11.23
N HIS A 186 -21.77 17.15 10.92
CA HIS A 186 -20.57 17.08 10.10
C HIS A 186 -19.41 16.51 10.92
N LEU A 187 -18.87 15.37 10.49
CA LEU A 187 -17.71 14.73 11.08
C LEU A 187 -16.46 15.15 10.30
N TYR A 188 -15.71 16.08 10.88
CA TYR A 188 -14.46 16.54 10.30
C TYR A 188 -13.35 15.49 10.43
N ASN A 189 -12.33 15.65 9.62
CA ASN A 189 -11.02 15.07 9.87
C ASN A 189 -9.93 16.18 9.95
N PRO A 190 -8.73 15.88 10.48
CA PRO A 190 -7.65 16.86 10.56
C PRO A 190 -7.29 17.59 9.24
N GLU A 191 -7.39 16.95 8.07
CA GLU A 191 -7.15 17.65 6.79
C GLU A 191 -8.23 18.69 6.50
N GLU A 192 -9.50 18.37 6.73
CA GLU A 192 -10.62 19.30 6.53
C GLU A 192 -10.52 20.50 7.47
N ILE A 193 -10.13 20.27 8.73
CA ILE A 193 -9.88 21.34 9.71
C ILE A 193 -8.72 22.22 9.24
N TYR A 194 -7.62 21.62 8.77
CA TYR A 194 -6.49 22.37 8.22
C TYR A 194 -6.93 23.24 7.03
N ASN A 195 -7.64 22.65 6.05
CA ASN A 195 -8.06 23.38 4.86
C ASN A 195 -9.07 24.50 5.18
N SER A 196 -9.97 24.29 6.14
CA SER A 196 -10.95 25.30 6.58
C SER A 196 -10.29 26.46 7.33
N LEU A 197 -9.28 26.19 8.17
CA LEU A 197 -8.59 27.20 8.96
C LEU A 197 -7.56 28.01 8.15
N TYR A 198 -6.80 27.35 7.29
CA TYR A 198 -5.67 27.95 6.57
C TYR A 198 -5.98 28.32 5.12
N GLY A 199 -7.11 27.86 4.57
CA GLY A 199 -7.52 28.12 3.19
C GLY A 199 -6.61 27.44 2.17
N THR A 200 -7.06 26.34 1.61
CA THR A 200 -6.46 25.79 0.38
C THR A 200 -7.51 25.84 -0.72
N SER A 201 -7.61 26.98 -1.42
CA SER A 201 -8.22 26.98 -2.75
C SER A 201 -7.28 26.16 -3.64
N ASP A 202 -7.73 25.00 -4.10
CA ASP A 202 -7.14 24.41 -5.30
C ASP A 202 -7.68 25.22 -6.48
N PRO A 203 -6.87 26.05 -7.17
CA PRO A 203 -7.35 26.87 -8.27
C PRO A 203 -7.82 26.03 -9.47
N ASN A 204 -7.53 24.72 -9.49
CA ASN A 204 -7.94 23.81 -10.56
C ASN A 204 -9.31 23.19 -10.34
N LEU A 205 -9.94 23.34 -9.17
CA LEU A 205 -11.33 22.94 -8.95
C LEU A 205 -12.33 24.04 -9.34
N GLU A 206 -11.90 25.31 -9.36
CA GLU A 206 -12.79 26.44 -9.72
C GLU A 206 -12.83 26.73 -11.23
N LYS A 207 -11.84 26.27 -12.02
CA LYS A 207 -11.77 26.61 -13.46
C LYS A 207 -12.60 25.74 -14.40
N ASN A 208 -13.29 24.70 -13.92
CA ASN A 208 -14.14 23.85 -14.77
C ASN A 208 -15.63 24.21 -14.74
N ASN A 209 -16.05 25.25 -14.02
CA ASN A 209 -17.46 25.64 -13.93
C ASN A 209 -17.87 26.88 -14.73
N ASP A 210 -16.94 27.57 -15.41
CA ASP A 210 -17.28 28.72 -16.24
C ASP A 210 -16.90 28.51 -17.71
N LYS A 211 -17.80 27.85 -18.45
CA LYS A 211 -18.08 28.10 -19.88
C LYS A 211 -19.33 27.32 -20.32
N ASN A 212 -20.47 28.02 -20.25
CA ASN A 212 -21.69 27.91 -21.08
C ASN A 212 -22.07 26.55 -21.69
N GLU A 213 -23.18 25.98 -21.20
CA GLU A 213 -24.28 25.57 -22.09
C GLU A 213 -25.63 25.77 -21.38
N LYS A 214 -26.50 26.60 -21.96
CA LYS A 214 -27.90 26.76 -21.57
C LYS A 214 -28.64 25.48 -21.95
N ARG A 215 -29.11 24.71 -20.97
CA ARG A 215 -30.21 23.75 -21.13
C ARG A 215 -31.12 23.77 -19.92
N GLU A 216 -32.40 23.69 -20.22
CA GLU A 216 -33.56 23.95 -19.38
C GLU A 216 -33.70 22.99 -18.19
N ASP A 217 -34.25 23.58 -17.13
CA ASP A 217 -34.79 23.03 -15.88
C ASP A 217 -35.12 21.52 -15.83
N VAL A 218 -34.39 20.80 -14.98
CA VAL A 218 -34.94 19.70 -14.18
C VAL A 218 -34.32 19.77 -12.79
N GLU A 219 -35.15 20.04 -11.79
CA GLU A 219 -34.81 20.05 -10.37
C GLU A 219 -34.18 18.71 -9.94
N SER A 220 -32.92 18.75 -9.50
CA SER A 220 -32.36 17.76 -8.61
C SER A 220 -31.49 18.46 -7.57
N GLU A 221 -31.91 18.38 -6.30
CA GLU A 221 -31.22 18.90 -5.13
C GLU A 221 -29.78 18.36 -5.05
N VAL A 222 -28.81 19.12 -5.54
CA VAL A 222 -27.39 18.90 -5.26
C VAL A 222 -26.99 19.85 -4.13
N ASN A 223 -26.67 19.25 -2.98
CA ASN A 223 -26.20 19.90 -1.77
C ASN A 223 -25.12 20.96 -2.05
N ASN A 224 -25.48 22.23 -1.85
CA ASN A 224 -24.56 23.36 -1.76
C ASN A 224 -23.69 23.26 -0.49
N ASN A 225 -22.59 22.50 -0.54
CA ASN A 225 -21.55 22.57 0.49
C ASN A 225 -20.61 23.76 0.20
N LYS A 226 -21.07 24.97 0.50
CA LYS A 226 -20.16 26.10 0.76
C LYS A 226 -19.43 25.78 2.07
N SER A 227 -18.12 25.56 2.00
CA SER A 227 -17.25 25.40 3.18
C SER A 227 -17.32 26.66 4.04
N SER A 228 -18.13 26.62 5.10
CA SER A 228 -18.10 27.63 6.15
C SER A 228 -16.74 27.57 6.84
N LYS A 229 -16.02 28.69 6.88
CA LYS A 229 -14.75 28.82 7.59
C LYS A 229 -14.96 28.45 9.06
N LEU A 230 -14.20 27.48 9.58
CA LEU A 230 -14.27 27.09 10.98
C LEU A 230 -13.76 28.25 11.86
N GLU A 231 -14.56 28.65 12.84
CA GLU A 231 -14.22 29.71 13.78
C GLU A 231 -13.76 29.14 15.13
N GLU A 232 -12.88 29.87 15.81
CA GLU A 232 -12.49 29.55 17.17
C GLU A 232 -13.71 29.48 18.09
N GLY A 233 -13.71 28.50 19.00
CA GLY A 233 -14.80 28.25 19.93
C GLY A 233 -15.92 27.35 19.39
N SER A 234 -15.87 26.97 18.11
CA SER A 234 -16.82 26.01 17.52
C SER A 234 -16.70 24.64 18.18
N ASN A 235 -17.85 24.02 18.47
CA ASN A 235 -17.91 22.61 18.85
C ASN A 235 -18.04 21.75 17.61
N LEU A 236 -17.19 20.74 17.48
CA LEU A 236 -17.14 19.93 16.27
C LEU A 236 -16.75 18.48 16.59
N TRP A 237 -17.15 17.58 15.69
CA TRP A 237 -16.75 16.18 15.72
C TRP A 237 -15.54 15.98 14.81
N VAL A 238 -14.53 15.26 15.29
CA VAL A 238 -13.32 14.92 14.52
C VAL A 238 -13.04 13.43 14.59
N ARG A 239 -12.82 12.81 13.42
CA ARG A 239 -12.29 11.46 13.31
C ARG A 239 -10.82 11.46 12.92
N GLY A 240 -10.03 10.67 13.61
CA GLY A 240 -8.64 10.43 13.23
C GLY A 240 -8.00 9.25 13.95
N ARG A 241 -6.71 9.03 13.66
CA ARG A 241 -5.89 8.02 14.32
C ARG A 241 -5.12 8.64 15.48
N ILE A 242 -5.04 7.92 16.58
CA ILE A 242 -4.18 8.28 17.70
C ILE A 242 -2.72 8.09 17.28
N HIS A 243 -1.97 9.19 17.14
CA HIS A 243 -0.53 9.15 16.84
C HIS A 243 0.32 9.06 18.11
N ASP A 244 -0.06 9.79 19.16
CA ASP A 244 0.62 9.82 20.46
C ASP A 244 -0.40 10.09 21.57
N ILE A 245 -0.13 9.57 22.77
CA ILE A 245 -0.90 9.83 23.99
C ILE A 245 0.08 10.10 25.12
N ARG A 246 -0.11 11.21 25.83
CA ARG A 246 0.65 11.54 27.04
C ARG A 246 -0.28 12.00 28.14
N SER A 247 -0.19 11.38 29.30
CA SER A 247 -1.03 11.69 30.45
C SER A 247 -0.18 12.18 31.62
N LYS A 248 -0.59 13.29 32.25
CA LYS A 248 0.10 13.90 33.40
C LYS A 248 -0.92 14.43 34.38
N GLY A 249 -1.14 13.70 35.48
CA GLY A 249 -2.05 14.11 36.55
C GLY A 249 -3.50 14.21 36.05
N SER A 250 -4.05 15.42 36.01
CA SER A 250 -5.43 15.70 35.57
C SER A 250 -5.58 15.98 34.08
N LEU A 251 -4.50 15.85 33.30
CA LEU A 251 -4.49 16.13 31.86
C LEU A 251 -4.08 14.90 31.05
N ALA A 252 -4.72 14.71 29.90
CA ALA A 252 -4.24 13.82 28.84
C ALA A 252 -4.18 14.56 27.50
N PHE A 253 -3.06 14.42 26.81
CA PHE A 253 -2.79 15.01 25.50
C PHE A 253 -2.80 13.90 24.46
N ILE A 254 -3.61 14.08 23.42
CA ILE A 254 -3.72 13.14 22.30
C ILE A 254 -3.29 13.89 21.05
N ILE A 255 -2.35 13.34 20.29
CA ILE A 255 -2.08 13.81 18.93
C ILE A 255 -2.95 12.97 17.99
N LEU A 256 -3.97 13.61 17.41
CA LEU A 256 -4.84 13.01 16.42
C LEU A 256 -4.28 13.25 15.02
N ARG A 257 -4.26 12.23 14.17
CA ARG A 257 -3.66 12.28 12.84
C ARG A 257 -4.62 11.77 11.76
N ASN A 258 -4.64 12.47 10.63
CA ASN A 258 -5.19 11.97 9.38
C ASN A 258 -4.22 12.34 8.25
N LYS A 259 -3.77 11.33 7.49
CA LYS A 259 -2.71 11.50 6.48
C LYS A 259 -1.47 12.13 7.12
N ILE A 260 -1.06 13.31 6.63
CA ILE A 260 0.03 14.10 7.19
C ILE A 260 -0.42 15.11 8.26
N TYR A 261 -1.71 15.40 8.34
CA TYR A 261 -2.25 16.43 9.22
C TYR A 261 -2.38 15.89 10.63
N SER A 262 -1.86 16.67 11.57
CA SER A 262 -1.88 16.36 12.99
C SER A 262 -2.52 17.51 13.77
N LEU A 263 -3.29 17.13 14.80
CA LEU A 263 -4.08 18.02 15.63
C LEU A 263 -3.94 17.60 17.09
N GLN A 264 -3.66 18.55 17.98
CA GLN A 264 -3.64 18.28 19.41
C GLN A 264 -5.06 18.26 19.97
N CYS A 265 -5.37 17.26 20.80
CA CYS A 265 -6.61 17.20 21.57
C CYS A 265 -6.23 17.08 23.06
N ILE A 266 -6.85 17.91 23.90
CA ILE A 266 -6.61 17.96 25.34
C ILE A 266 -7.84 17.48 26.08
N LEU A 267 -7.64 16.51 26.97
CA LEU A 267 -8.59 16.09 27.96
C LEU A 267 -8.18 16.63 29.33
N ASP A 268 -9.01 17.50 29.92
CA ASP A 268 -8.84 18.03 31.28
C ASP A 268 -10.04 17.62 32.15
N ILE A 269 -9.78 17.07 33.35
CA ILE A 269 -10.82 16.76 34.35
C ILE A 269 -11.61 18.00 34.75
N LYS A 270 -11.02 19.20 34.65
CA LYS A 270 -11.72 20.46 34.97
C LYS A 270 -12.83 20.78 33.99
N ASN A 271 -12.79 20.24 32.76
CA ASN A 271 -13.84 20.44 31.78
C ASN A 271 -15.06 19.57 32.13
N ILE A 272 -16.25 20.11 31.85
CA ILE A 272 -17.55 19.48 32.14
C ILE A 272 -17.59 18.08 31.49
N ASN A 273 -18.06 17.08 32.26
CA ASN A 273 -18.20 15.66 31.87
C ASN A 273 -16.92 14.81 31.81
N ASN A 274 -15.75 15.36 32.13
CA ASN A 274 -14.51 14.58 32.16
C ASN A 274 -14.20 14.08 33.57
N ASP A 275 -13.92 12.79 33.73
CA ASP A 275 -13.55 12.19 35.01
C ASP A 275 -12.19 11.47 34.98
N LYS A 276 -11.73 11.00 36.15
CA LYS A 276 -10.46 10.26 36.26
C LYS A 276 -10.49 8.93 35.50
N ASN A 277 -11.66 8.32 35.32
CA ASN A 277 -11.82 7.05 34.63
C ASN A 277 -11.65 7.24 33.12
N MET A 278 -12.17 8.33 32.55
CA MET A 278 -11.99 8.73 31.17
C MET A 278 -10.52 8.97 30.85
N ILE A 279 -9.77 9.70 31.70
CA ILE A 279 -8.32 9.88 31.52
C ILE A 279 -7.60 8.54 31.55
N LYS A 280 -7.92 7.68 32.51
CA LYS A 280 -7.30 6.35 32.62
C LYS A 280 -7.63 5.49 31.40
N TRP A 281 -8.86 5.56 30.89
CA TRP A 281 -9.29 4.83 29.70
C TRP A 281 -8.57 5.32 28.45
N VAL A 282 -8.53 6.64 28.21
CA VAL A 282 -7.78 7.26 27.11
C VAL A 282 -6.31 6.87 27.16
N SER A 283 -5.69 6.92 28.33
CA SER A 283 -4.27 6.56 28.53
C SER A 283 -3.95 5.10 28.16
N ASN A 284 -4.95 4.22 28.17
CA ASN A 284 -4.82 2.80 27.84
C ASN A 284 -5.25 2.48 26.39
N LEU A 285 -5.65 3.48 25.60
CA LEU A 285 -5.91 3.28 24.17
C LEU A 285 -4.60 2.97 23.45
N SER A 286 -4.63 1.99 22.56
CA SER A 286 -3.49 1.65 21.74
C SER A 286 -3.28 2.70 20.65
N LEU A 287 -2.01 3.05 20.39
CA LEU A 287 -1.64 3.89 19.26
C LEU A 287 -2.18 3.31 17.94
N GLU A 288 -2.42 4.18 16.96
CA GLU A 288 -3.04 3.90 15.66
C GLU A 288 -4.52 3.48 15.70
N SER A 289 -5.13 3.41 16.89
CA SER A 289 -6.59 3.27 17.04
C SER A 289 -7.32 4.46 16.42
N ILE A 290 -8.51 4.22 15.88
CA ILE A 290 -9.36 5.24 15.27
C ILE A 290 -10.36 5.72 16.33
N VAL A 291 -10.41 7.02 16.55
CA VAL A 291 -11.32 7.66 17.51
C VAL A 291 -12.15 8.75 16.86
N ASP A 292 -13.36 8.92 17.39
CA ASP A 292 -14.19 10.10 17.18
C ASP A 292 -14.13 10.96 18.45
N ILE A 293 -13.76 12.22 18.27
CA ILE A 293 -13.63 13.20 19.35
C ILE A 293 -14.66 14.29 19.10
N TYR A 294 -15.49 14.58 20.10
CA TYR A 294 -16.32 15.78 20.15
C TYR A 294 -15.69 16.77 21.12
N GLY A 295 -15.50 18.00 20.69
CA GLY A 295 -14.90 19.01 21.55
C GLY A 295 -14.92 20.41 20.95
N LYS A 296 -14.42 21.36 21.74
CA LYS A 296 -14.33 22.78 21.39
C LYS A 296 -12.98 23.06 20.74
N LEU A 297 -12.98 23.72 19.58
CA LEU A 297 -11.76 24.21 18.93
C LEU A 297 -11.26 25.47 19.64
N VAL A 298 -9.99 25.48 20.05
CA VAL A 298 -9.38 26.56 20.83
C VAL A 298 -8.02 26.91 20.21
N LYS A 299 -7.69 28.21 20.18
CA LYS A 299 -6.34 28.65 19.83
C LYS A 299 -5.50 28.69 21.12
N PRO A 300 -4.43 27.89 21.21
CA PRO A 300 -3.58 27.90 22.40
C PRO A 300 -2.77 29.21 22.48
N GLU A 301 -2.49 29.68 23.70
CA GLU A 301 -1.61 30.84 23.92
C GLU A 301 -0.18 30.59 23.43
N ILE A 302 0.31 29.36 23.64
CA ILE A 302 1.62 28.91 23.18
C ILE A 302 1.41 28.04 21.93
N PRO A 303 2.02 28.37 20.78
CA PRO A 303 1.94 27.56 19.58
C PRO A 303 2.42 26.12 19.79
N ILE A 304 1.71 25.16 19.19
CA ILE A 304 2.02 23.74 19.31
C ILE A 304 2.95 23.34 18.17
N ASP A 305 4.22 23.06 18.47
CA ASP A 305 5.22 22.69 17.46
C ASP A 305 5.10 21.23 16.99
N SER A 306 4.55 20.36 17.84
CA SER A 306 4.42 18.92 17.56
C SER A 306 3.34 18.59 16.53
N THR A 307 2.52 19.57 16.11
CA THR A 307 1.40 19.36 15.20
C THR A 307 1.40 20.37 14.05
N ILE A 308 0.81 19.98 12.91
CA ILE A 308 0.68 20.87 11.76
C ILE A 308 -0.38 21.94 12.02
N ILE A 309 -1.51 21.55 12.61
CA ILE A 309 -2.61 22.47 12.93
C ILE A 309 -2.30 23.18 14.25
N LYS A 310 -2.21 24.51 14.21
CA LYS A 310 -1.85 25.36 15.37
C LYS A 310 -3.05 25.72 16.26
N TYR A 311 -4.04 24.85 16.28
CA TYR A 311 -5.20 24.88 17.17
C TYR A 311 -5.25 23.57 17.95
N GLU A 312 -6.03 23.54 19.01
CA GLU A 312 -6.29 22.34 19.79
C GLU A 312 -7.78 22.12 20.02
N ILE A 313 -8.14 20.87 20.32
CA ILE A 313 -9.50 20.50 20.69
C ILE A 313 -9.56 20.18 22.17
N HIS A 314 -10.40 20.91 22.91
CA HIS A 314 -10.75 20.57 24.29
C HIS A 314 -11.84 19.50 24.25
N ILE A 315 -11.49 18.30 24.69
CA ILE A 315 -12.32 17.09 24.54
C ILE A 315 -13.50 17.15 25.51
N HIS A 316 -14.71 16.97 24.97
CA HIS A 316 -15.94 16.72 25.71
C HIS A 316 -16.36 15.25 25.63
N LYS A 317 -16.15 14.60 24.48
CA LYS A 317 -16.45 13.17 24.29
C LYS A 317 -15.40 12.50 23.43
N ILE A 318 -15.10 11.23 23.68
CA ILE A 318 -14.17 10.43 22.87
C ILE A 318 -14.61 8.97 22.74
N PHE A 319 -14.83 8.51 21.52
CA PHE A 319 -15.25 7.13 21.23
C PHE A 319 -14.21 6.43 20.39
N CYS A 320 -13.72 5.28 20.86
CA CYS A 320 -12.87 4.40 20.08
C CYS A 320 -13.74 3.60 19.10
N ILE A 321 -13.56 3.90 17.82
CA ILE A 321 -14.29 3.27 16.71
C ILE A 321 -13.65 1.93 16.37
N ASN A 322 -12.32 1.91 16.32
CA ASN A 322 -11.57 0.71 16.03
C ASN A 322 -10.27 0.70 16.82
N LYS A 323 -10.17 -0.24 17.76
CA LYS A 323 -8.97 -0.48 18.56
C LYS A 323 -8.00 -1.34 17.77
N ASN A 324 -6.71 -1.04 17.86
CA ASN A 324 -5.70 -1.93 17.28
C ASN A 324 -5.75 -3.33 17.94
N SER A 325 -5.80 -4.38 17.13
CA SER A 325 -5.94 -5.78 17.59
C SER A 325 -4.59 -6.52 17.72
N LYS A 326 -3.50 -5.92 17.25
CA LYS A 326 -2.15 -6.48 17.29
C LYS A 326 -1.18 -5.41 17.79
N GLU A 327 -0.08 -5.83 18.40
CA GLU A 327 1.02 -4.91 18.68
C GLU A 327 1.57 -4.31 17.38
N LEU A 328 1.99 -3.05 17.43
CA LEU A 328 2.56 -2.38 16.27
C LEU A 328 3.94 -2.97 15.98
N PRO A 329 4.27 -3.28 14.70
CA PRO A 329 5.57 -3.83 14.33
C PRO A 329 6.73 -2.84 14.57
N PHE A 330 6.41 -1.55 14.59
CA PHE A 330 7.27 -0.44 14.96
C PHE A 330 6.39 0.78 15.23
N LEU A 331 6.92 1.76 15.95
CA LEU A 331 6.23 3.03 16.19
C LEU A 331 6.35 3.94 14.97
N LEU A 332 5.27 4.66 14.63
CA LEU A 332 5.34 5.67 13.56
C LEU A 332 6.33 6.78 13.88
N LYS A 333 6.53 7.10 15.16
CA LYS A 333 7.54 8.08 15.60
C LYS A 333 8.94 7.67 15.11
N ASP A 334 9.34 6.43 15.36
CA ASP A 334 10.63 5.89 14.92
C ASP A 334 10.68 5.79 13.39
N ALA A 335 9.56 5.42 12.77
CA ALA A 335 9.45 5.33 11.32
C ALA A 335 9.49 6.70 10.61
N ASN A 336 9.16 7.80 11.29
CA ASN A 336 9.24 9.19 10.80
C ASN A 336 10.60 9.85 11.10
N MET A 337 11.49 9.19 11.86
CA MET A 337 12.80 9.75 12.16
C MET A 337 13.61 9.99 10.88
N LYS A 338 14.40 11.06 10.91
CA LYS A 338 15.35 11.41 9.86
C LYS A 338 16.32 10.26 9.63
N GLU A 339 16.49 9.87 8.38
CA GLU A 339 17.47 8.88 7.97
C GLU A 339 18.84 9.58 7.90
N THR A 340 19.67 9.36 8.91
CA THR A 340 21.08 9.78 8.91
C THR A 340 21.98 8.54 8.85
N ASN A 341 23.25 8.75 8.55
CA ASN A 341 24.27 7.71 8.62
C ASN A 341 24.76 7.46 10.07
N ASP A 342 24.18 8.14 11.06
CA ASP A 342 24.59 8.02 12.46
C ASP A 342 23.95 6.80 13.12
N GLU A 343 24.79 5.86 13.56
CA GLU A 343 24.38 4.62 14.23
C GLU A 343 23.62 4.86 15.55
N ALA A 344 23.73 6.06 16.13
CA ALA A 344 23.05 6.45 17.37
C ALA A 344 21.54 6.73 17.20
N THR A 345 21.03 6.80 15.97
CA THR A 345 19.62 7.09 15.71
C THR A 345 18.79 5.82 15.61
N ILE A 346 17.65 5.76 16.31
CA ILE A 346 16.72 4.64 16.20
C ILE A 346 16.17 4.61 14.77
N ARG A 347 16.51 3.56 14.01
CA ARG A 347 16.08 3.39 12.62
C ARG A 347 15.29 2.09 12.46
N VAL A 348 14.11 2.20 11.86
CA VAL A 348 13.38 1.02 11.36
C VAL A 348 14.02 0.56 10.04
N ASN A 349 14.59 -0.65 10.03
CA ASN A 349 15.17 -1.27 8.84
C ASN A 349 14.14 -1.31 7.68
N GLN A 350 14.61 -1.03 6.47
CA GLN A 350 13.82 -1.10 5.23
C GLN A 350 13.05 -2.41 5.07
N ASP A 351 13.63 -3.57 5.36
CA ASP A 351 12.90 -4.84 5.23
C ASP A 351 11.73 -4.95 6.21
N ASN A 352 11.90 -4.46 7.45
CA ASN A 352 10.81 -4.44 8.42
C ASN A 352 9.70 -3.47 8.01
N ARG A 353 10.07 -2.32 7.42
CA ARG A 353 9.12 -1.35 6.83
C ARG A 353 8.32 -1.98 5.69
N LEU A 354 9.00 -2.62 4.74
CA LEU A 354 8.36 -3.25 3.58
C LEU A 354 7.51 -4.45 3.97
N ASN A 355 7.94 -5.27 4.94
CA ASN A 355 7.12 -6.38 5.46
C ASN A 355 5.84 -5.91 6.14
N ASN A 356 5.84 -4.68 6.67
CA ASN A 356 4.68 -4.06 7.33
C ASN A 356 4.22 -2.79 6.57
N ARG A 357 4.22 -2.86 5.22
CA ARG A 357 4.04 -1.70 4.34
C ARG A 357 2.79 -0.88 4.65
N CYS A 358 1.68 -1.52 5.02
CA CYS A 358 0.43 -0.82 5.39
C CYS A 358 0.56 0.13 6.60
N ILE A 359 1.52 -0.13 7.51
CA ILE A 359 1.85 0.77 8.62
C ILE A 359 2.86 1.83 8.14
N ASP A 360 3.89 1.42 7.41
CA ASP A 360 4.92 2.33 6.89
C ASP A 360 4.34 3.41 5.96
N LEU A 361 3.34 3.09 5.14
CA LEU A 361 2.63 4.04 4.27
C LEU A 361 1.89 5.15 5.03
N ARG A 362 1.76 5.04 6.36
CA ARG A 362 1.15 6.07 7.20
C ARG A 362 2.13 7.14 7.67
N THR A 363 3.44 6.97 7.43
CA THR A 363 4.45 7.98 7.75
C THR A 363 4.29 9.21 6.87
N TYR A 364 4.78 10.35 7.34
CA TYR A 364 4.61 11.62 6.65
C TYR A 364 5.32 11.63 5.29
N ALA A 365 6.54 11.09 5.22
CA ALA A 365 7.28 11.02 3.98
C ALA A 365 6.64 10.03 2.98
N ASN A 366 6.29 8.80 3.39
CA ASN A 366 5.69 7.84 2.46
C ASN A 366 4.35 8.36 1.88
N TYR A 367 3.46 8.88 2.72
CA TYR A 367 2.20 9.45 2.23
C TYR A 367 2.47 10.58 1.20
N SER A 368 3.43 11.46 1.52
CA SER A 368 3.84 12.56 0.64
C SER A 368 4.42 12.06 -0.68
N ILE A 369 5.27 11.02 -0.65
CA ILE A 369 5.87 10.39 -1.84
C ILE A 369 4.76 9.88 -2.77
N PHE A 370 3.83 9.09 -2.25
CA PHE A 370 2.78 8.50 -3.10
C PHE A 370 1.73 9.50 -3.57
N TYR A 371 1.52 10.58 -2.83
CA TYR A 371 0.75 11.71 -3.35
C TYR A 371 1.47 12.35 -4.55
N LEU A 372 2.77 12.66 -4.43
CA LEU A 372 3.54 13.25 -5.53
C LEU A 372 3.63 12.29 -6.73
N GLN A 373 3.73 10.99 -6.50
CA GLN A 373 3.66 9.99 -7.58
C GLN A 373 2.33 10.07 -8.35
N SER A 374 1.21 10.15 -7.63
CA SER A 374 -0.11 10.33 -8.24
C SER A 374 -0.21 11.65 -9.01
N GLU A 375 0.36 12.73 -8.48
CA GLU A 375 0.39 14.04 -9.15
C GLU A 375 1.21 13.99 -10.45
N ILE A 376 2.35 13.27 -10.48
CA ILE A 376 3.11 13.06 -11.72
C ILE A 376 2.24 12.42 -12.79
N CYS A 377 1.53 11.32 -12.47
CA CYS A 377 0.64 10.67 -13.44
C CYS A 377 -0.45 11.61 -13.95
N LYS A 378 -1.05 12.41 -13.06
CA LYS A 378 -2.08 13.40 -13.42
C LYS A 378 -1.50 14.48 -14.35
N ILE A 379 -0.32 15.03 -14.02
CA ILE A 379 0.32 16.07 -14.81
C ILE A 379 0.73 15.54 -16.19
N PHE A 380 1.33 14.35 -16.24
CA PHE A 380 1.72 13.66 -17.47
C PHE A 380 0.50 13.42 -18.37
N ARG A 381 -0.55 12.78 -17.85
CA ARG A 381 -1.79 12.52 -18.59
C ARG A 381 -2.39 13.82 -19.14
N ASN A 382 -2.57 14.83 -18.30
CA ASN A 382 -3.18 16.09 -18.71
C ASN A 382 -2.34 16.80 -19.78
N TYR A 383 -1.02 16.84 -19.62
CA TYR A 383 -0.14 17.46 -20.61
C TYR A 383 -0.26 16.81 -21.99
N LEU A 384 -0.35 15.48 -22.05
CA LEU A 384 -0.47 14.75 -23.30
C LEU A 384 -1.88 14.91 -23.91
N ILE A 385 -2.94 14.85 -23.11
CA ILE A 385 -4.31 15.11 -23.58
C ILE A 385 -4.43 16.53 -24.15
N ASP A 386 -3.89 17.54 -23.46
CA ASP A 386 -3.86 18.94 -23.94
C ASP A 386 -3.10 19.09 -25.27
N ASN A 387 -2.25 18.12 -25.62
CA ASN A 387 -1.48 18.05 -26.87
C ASN A 387 -2.03 17.01 -27.86
N ASN A 388 -3.33 16.68 -27.76
CA ASN A 388 -4.07 15.78 -28.65
C ASN A 388 -3.54 14.33 -28.70
N PHE A 389 -2.99 13.83 -27.59
CA PHE A 389 -2.68 12.41 -27.49
C PHE A 389 -3.90 11.58 -27.08
N THR A 390 -3.95 10.33 -27.55
CA THR A 390 -4.94 9.34 -27.13
C THR A 390 -4.34 8.38 -26.10
N GLU A 391 -4.99 8.22 -24.94
CA GLU A 391 -4.62 7.18 -23.96
C GLU A 391 -5.03 5.81 -24.51
N ILE A 392 -4.09 4.87 -24.57
CA ILE A 392 -4.33 3.50 -25.03
C ILE A 392 -4.07 2.49 -23.91
N HIS A 393 -4.64 1.29 -24.06
CA HIS A 393 -4.46 0.19 -23.12
C HIS A 393 -4.07 -1.09 -23.87
N THR A 394 -2.81 -1.49 -23.75
CA THR A 394 -2.24 -2.62 -24.49
C THR A 394 -2.22 -3.89 -23.65
N PRO A 395 -2.34 -5.08 -24.26
CA PRO A 395 -2.31 -6.33 -23.50
C PRO A 395 -0.94 -6.53 -22.83
N LYS A 396 -0.96 -7.07 -21.61
CA LYS A 396 0.25 -7.42 -20.85
C LYS A 396 0.59 -8.90 -20.91
N LEU A 397 -0.24 -9.70 -21.57
CA LEU A 397 -0.06 -11.12 -21.84
C LEU A 397 0.24 -11.27 -23.33
N LEU A 398 1.45 -11.73 -23.64
CA LEU A 398 1.97 -11.85 -25.01
C LEU A 398 2.12 -13.32 -25.38
N GLY A 399 2.00 -13.63 -26.68
CA GLY A 399 2.30 -14.97 -27.19
C GLY A 399 3.80 -15.26 -27.28
N GLU A 400 4.62 -14.22 -27.42
CA GLU A 400 6.08 -14.28 -27.52
C GLU A 400 6.71 -13.12 -26.73
N SER A 401 8.02 -13.16 -26.48
CA SER A 401 8.72 -12.06 -25.81
C SER A 401 8.74 -10.81 -26.69
N SER A 402 8.42 -9.64 -26.11
CA SER A 402 8.28 -8.36 -26.81
C SER A 402 9.57 -7.87 -27.50
N GLU A 403 10.73 -8.37 -27.09
CA GLU A 403 12.04 -7.87 -27.55
C GLU A 403 12.98 -9.00 -28.04
N GLY A 404 12.43 -10.18 -28.37
CA GLY A 404 13.09 -11.18 -29.21
C GLY A 404 14.37 -11.86 -28.68
N GLY A 405 14.80 -11.56 -27.45
CA GLY A 405 16.00 -12.18 -26.84
C GLY A 405 16.23 -11.87 -25.36
N ALA A 406 15.43 -10.97 -24.77
CA ALA A 406 15.54 -10.61 -23.35
C ALA A 406 14.86 -11.64 -22.43
N ASN A 407 15.35 -11.74 -21.19
CA ASN A 407 14.70 -12.52 -20.14
C ASN A 407 13.29 -11.96 -19.87
N ALA A 408 12.26 -12.74 -20.21
CA ALA A 408 10.86 -12.41 -19.98
C ALA A 408 10.22 -13.39 -18.98
N PHE A 409 9.24 -12.92 -18.22
CA PHE A 409 8.47 -13.81 -17.34
C PHE A 409 7.54 -14.68 -18.17
N GLN A 410 7.82 -15.97 -18.21
CA GLN A 410 6.95 -16.96 -18.83
C GLN A 410 5.84 -17.35 -17.86
N ILE A 411 4.63 -17.44 -18.38
CA ILE A 411 3.43 -17.90 -17.69
C ILE A 411 2.84 -19.10 -18.43
N ASN A 412 2.19 -19.98 -17.68
CA ASN A 412 1.40 -21.05 -18.29
C ASN A 412 0.04 -20.48 -18.71
N TYR A 413 -0.22 -20.40 -20.01
CA TYR A 413 -1.46 -19.89 -20.59
C TYR A 413 -2.27 -21.05 -21.20
N PHE A 414 -2.98 -21.78 -20.35
CA PHE A 414 -3.73 -22.98 -20.73
C PHE A 414 -2.84 -24.06 -21.38
N ASN A 415 -3.01 -24.29 -22.68
CA ASN A 415 -2.27 -25.30 -23.45
C ASN A 415 -1.10 -24.68 -24.23
N GLN A 416 -0.77 -23.42 -23.97
CA GLN A 416 0.34 -22.72 -24.61
C GLN A 416 1.11 -21.88 -23.59
N ASN A 417 2.28 -21.40 -24.00
CA ASN A 417 3.05 -20.45 -23.21
C ASN A 417 2.50 -19.03 -23.43
N GLY A 418 2.57 -18.21 -22.39
CA GLY A 418 2.43 -16.76 -22.51
C GLY A 418 3.61 -16.07 -21.85
N PHE A 419 3.77 -14.79 -22.14
CA PHE A 419 4.83 -13.96 -21.57
C PHE A 419 4.25 -12.64 -21.03
N LEU A 420 4.84 -12.11 -19.97
CA LEU A 420 4.51 -10.77 -19.51
C LEU A 420 5.25 -9.71 -20.34
N ALA A 421 4.53 -8.66 -20.75
CA ALA A 421 5.07 -7.60 -21.59
C ALA A 421 6.16 -6.78 -20.86
N GLN A 422 7.36 -6.70 -21.44
CA GLN A 422 8.46 -5.91 -20.87
C GLN A 422 8.31 -4.42 -21.18
N SER A 423 7.66 -4.11 -22.29
CA SER A 423 7.31 -2.77 -22.73
C SER A 423 6.08 -2.85 -23.63
N PRO A 424 5.25 -1.79 -23.72
CA PRO A 424 4.15 -1.73 -24.69
C PRO A 424 4.65 -1.34 -26.10
N GLN A 425 5.96 -1.42 -26.36
CA GLN A 425 6.64 -0.85 -27.52
C GLN A 425 6.12 -1.32 -28.87
N LEU A 426 5.83 -2.61 -29.02
CA LEU A 426 5.29 -3.12 -30.28
C LEU A 426 3.88 -2.57 -30.54
N TYR A 427 3.01 -2.59 -29.53
CA TYR A 427 1.61 -2.17 -29.67
C TYR A 427 1.46 -0.67 -29.90
N LYS A 428 2.27 0.18 -29.24
CA LYS A 428 2.18 1.63 -29.48
C LYS A 428 2.55 2.02 -30.91
N GLN A 429 3.52 1.33 -31.52
CA GLN A 429 3.84 1.50 -32.95
C GLN A 429 2.71 0.97 -33.85
N MET A 430 2.12 -0.18 -33.53
CA MET A 430 0.95 -0.69 -34.26
C MET A 430 -0.24 0.28 -34.20
N CYS A 431 -0.42 1.03 -33.10
CA CYS A 431 -1.40 2.10 -33.02
C CYS A 431 -1.07 3.25 -33.98
N ILE A 432 0.20 3.67 -34.11
CA ILE A 432 0.59 4.64 -35.14
C ILE A 432 0.17 4.15 -36.54
N ASN A 433 0.46 2.89 -36.84
CA ASN A 433 0.09 2.26 -38.12
C ASN A 433 -1.43 2.10 -38.31
N SER A 434 -2.21 2.21 -37.23
CA SER A 434 -3.68 2.16 -37.25
C SER A 434 -4.33 3.54 -37.40
N GLY A 435 -3.55 4.60 -37.64
CA GLY A 435 -4.06 5.96 -37.85
C GLY A 435 -4.13 6.83 -36.59
N PHE A 436 -3.49 6.42 -35.48
CA PHE A 436 -3.31 7.28 -34.32
C PHE A 436 -2.01 8.08 -34.44
N ASP A 437 -2.07 9.40 -34.62
CA ASP A 437 -0.84 10.21 -34.75
C ASP A 437 -0.01 10.29 -33.45
N ARG A 438 -0.70 10.16 -32.29
CA ARG A 438 -0.15 10.43 -30.96
C ARG A 438 -0.82 9.56 -29.91
N VAL A 439 -0.05 8.67 -29.28
CA VAL A 439 -0.55 7.75 -28.26
C VAL A 439 0.30 7.76 -27.00
N PHE A 440 -0.32 7.47 -25.87
CA PHE A 440 0.39 7.21 -24.62
C PHE A 440 -0.28 6.13 -23.80
N GLU A 441 0.49 5.50 -22.92
CA GLU A 441 0.00 4.51 -21.98
C GLU A 441 0.63 4.72 -20.60
N ILE A 442 -0.18 4.57 -19.55
CA ILE A 442 0.29 4.43 -18.17
C ILE A 442 -0.06 3.02 -17.73
N GLY A 443 0.94 2.15 -17.57
CA GLY A 443 0.69 0.73 -17.31
C GLY A 443 1.86 0.00 -16.68
N PRO A 444 1.61 -1.21 -16.14
CA PRO A 444 2.67 -2.04 -15.58
C PRO A 444 3.56 -2.60 -16.70
N VAL A 445 4.84 -2.70 -16.40
CA VAL A 445 5.86 -3.35 -17.22
C VAL A 445 6.71 -4.26 -16.36
N PHE A 446 7.24 -5.33 -16.98
CA PHE A 446 7.87 -6.43 -16.26
C PHE A 446 9.32 -6.66 -16.72
N ARG A 447 10.25 -6.76 -15.79
CA ARG A 447 11.65 -7.12 -16.06
C ARG A 447 12.01 -8.42 -15.36
N ALA A 448 12.33 -9.46 -16.12
CA ALA A 448 12.68 -10.77 -15.56
C ALA A 448 14.18 -10.94 -15.28
N GLU A 449 14.94 -9.85 -15.33
CA GLU A 449 16.35 -9.84 -14.92
C GLU A 449 16.47 -10.10 -13.42
N ASN A 450 17.37 -11.03 -13.03
CA ASN A 450 17.68 -11.30 -11.63
C ASN A 450 18.62 -10.24 -11.05
N SER A 451 18.21 -8.97 -11.11
CA SER A 451 18.98 -7.83 -10.65
C SER A 451 18.39 -7.28 -9.35
N ASN A 452 19.09 -7.46 -8.23
CA ASN A 452 18.64 -7.00 -6.93
C ASN A 452 19.46 -5.79 -6.44
N THR A 453 19.38 -4.69 -7.19
CA THR A 453 20.06 -3.42 -6.84
C THR A 453 19.09 -2.44 -6.17
N TYR A 454 19.58 -1.26 -5.78
CA TYR A 454 18.74 -0.19 -5.23
C TYR A 454 17.86 0.50 -6.28
N ARG A 455 18.01 0.18 -7.57
CA ARG A 455 17.46 0.93 -8.71
C ARG A 455 16.64 0.08 -9.68
N HIS A 456 16.62 -1.24 -9.50
CA HIS A 456 15.84 -2.16 -10.33
C HIS A 456 14.64 -2.73 -9.56
N LEU A 457 13.55 -2.95 -10.29
CA LEU A 457 12.34 -3.66 -9.88
C LEU A 457 11.99 -4.69 -10.97
N CYS A 458 11.32 -5.77 -10.58
CA CYS A 458 10.78 -6.74 -11.53
C CYS A 458 9.43 -6.32 -12.12
N GLU A 459 8.70 -5.46 -11.42
CA GLU A 459 7.45 -4.85 -11.87
C GLU A 459 7.47 -3.38 -11.45
N TYR A 460 7.19 -2.49 -12.42
CA TYR A 460 7.11 -1.06 -12.19
C TYR A 460 6.08 -0.42 -13.13
N VAL A 461 5.73 0.84 -12.90
CA VAL A 461 4.79 1.58 -13.75
C VAL A 461 5.57 2.36 -14.81
N SER A 462 5.28 2.08 -16.07
CA SER A 462 5.82 2.82 -17.20
C SER A 462 4.85 3.90 -17.65
N LEU A 463 5.42 5.05 -18.03
CA LEU A 463 4.76 6.10 -18.79
C LEU A 463 5.33 6.05 -20.22
N ASP A 464 4.56 5.51 -21.14
CA ASP A 464 4.98 5.29 -22.52
C ASP A 464 4.33 6.28 -23.47
N VAL A 465 5.11 6.76 -24.43
CA VAL A 465 4.65 7.70 -25.47
C VAL A 465 5.16 7.23 -26.83
N GLU A 466 4.35 7.41 -27.87
CA GLU A 466 4.75 7.28 -29.28
C GLU A 466 3.98 8.34 -30.09
N MET A 467 4.68 9.04 -30.99
CA MET A 467 4.06 10.04 -31.85
C MET A 467 4.76 10.16 -33.21
N THR A 468 3.99 10.52 -34.23
CA THR A 468 4.51 10.90 -35.55
C THR A 468 5.25 12.24 -35.48
N TYR A 469 6.26 12.42 -36.32
CA TYR A 469 6.94 13.71 -36.54
C TYR A 469 6.90 14.09 -38.03
N LYS A 470 7.22 15.34 -38.37
CA LYS A 470 7.12 15.83 -39.75
C LYS A 470 8.42 15.72 -40.53
N PHE A 471 9.50 16.25 -39.96
CA PHE A 471 10.79 16.38 -40.64
C PHE A 471 11.90 15.66 -39.88
N ASP A 472 11.96 15.83 -38.56
CA ASP A 472 13.06 15.31 -37.73
C ASP A 472 12.52 14.74 -36.40
N TYR A 473 13.09 13.61 -35.96
CA TYR A 473 12.78 13.00 -34.67
C TYR A 473 13.07 13.93 -33.49
N MET A 474 13.95 14.92 -33.67
CA MET A 474 14.24 15.96 -32.68
C MET A 474 13.01 16.78 -32.31
N GLU A 475 12.00 16.90 -33.19
CA GLU A 475 10.69 17.49 -32.85
C GLU A 475 10.09 16.83 -31.61
N ASN A 476 10.15 15.49 -31.57
CA ASN A 476 9.63 14.70 -30.46
C ASN A 476 10.54 14.80 -29.23
N VAL A 477 11.87 14.87 -29.41
CA VAL A 477 12.82 15.09 -28.30
C VAL A 477 12.52 16.41 -27.58
N TYR A 478 12.31 17.50 -28.32
CA TYR A 478 11.94 18.80 -27.74
C TYR A 478 10.56 18.78 -27.07
N PHE A 479 9.62 17.99 -27.61
CA PHE A 479 8.32 17.78 -26.98
C PHE A 479 8.47 17.05 -25.63
N TYR A 480 9.24 15.97 -25.58
CA TYR A 480 9.49 15.23 -24.33
C TYR A 480 10.24 16.09 -23.30
N ASP A 481 11.17 16.94 -23.73
CA ASP A 481 11.83 17.92 -22.86
C ASP A 481 10.83 18.90 -22.22
N SER A 482 9.93 19.43 -23.04
CA SER A 482 8.86 20.33 -22.59
C SER A 482 7.89 19.65 -21.62
N MET A 483 7.58 18.36 -21.86
CA MET A 483 6.77 17.53 -20.97
C MET A 483 7.41 17.39 -19.58
N PHE A 484 8.69 17.03 -19.51
CA PHE A 484 9.41 16.91 -18.23
C PHE A 484 9.49 18.24 -17.49
N LYS A 485 9.82 19.34 -18.19
CA LYS A 485 9.83 20.68 -17.59
C LYS A 485 8.46 21.07 -17.04
N ASN A 486 7.38 20.73 -17.74
CA ASN A 486 6.02 20.95 -17.24
C ASN A 486 5.73 20.13 -15.97
N ILE A 487 6.17 18.87 -15.91
CA ILE A 487 6.09 18.04 -14.68
C ILE A 487 6.85 18.71 -13.54
N PHE A 488 8.13 19.07 -13.74
CA PHE A 488 8.95 19.67 -12.70
C PHE A 488 8.34 20.99 -12.18
N ASN A 489 7.94 21.88 -13.09
CA ASN A 489 7.30 23.16 -12.76
C ASN A 489 6.00 22.98 -11.97
N LYS A 490 5.10 22.09 -12.40
CA LYS A 490 3.82 21.86 -11.70
C LYS A 490 4.04 21.19 -10.33
N LEU A 491 5.07 20.35 -10.18
CA LEU A 491 5.43 19.79 -8.88
C LEU A 491 5.90 20.86 -7.90
N ILE A 492 6.78 21.80 -8.31
CA ILE A 492 7.34 22.80 -7.39
C ILE A 492 6.41 23.99 -7.11
N ASN A 493 5.52 24.35 -8.04
CA ASN A 493 4.70 25.57 -7.93
C ASN A 493 3.44 25.39 -7.09
N ASN A 494 3.03 24.15 -6.80
CA ASN A 494 1.85 23.87 -5.97
C ASN A 494 2.23 23.92 -4.47
N GLU A 495 1.56 24.77 -3.68
CA GLU A 495 1.82 24.94 -2.24
C GLU A 495 1.66 23.64 -1.43
N LYS A 496 0.67 22.81 -1.77
CA LYS A 496 0.48 21.50 -1.14
C LYS A 496 1.67 20.57 -1.44
N ASN A 497 2.18 20.60 -2.67
CA ASN A 497 3.36 19.83 -3.05
C ASN A 497 4.61 20.32 -2.33
N LYS A 498 4.80 21.64 -2.13
CA LYS A 498 5.93 22.19 -1.34
C LYS A 498 5.93 21.66 0.10
N LEU A 499 4.77 21.61 0.75
CA LEU A 499 4.63 21.01 2.08
C LEU A 499 5.03 19.53 2.07
N PHE A 500 4.64 18.79 1.04
CA PHE A 500 4.90 17.35 0.92
C PHE A 500 6.38 17.08 0.64
N ILE A 501 7.01 17.84 -0.26
CA ILE A 501 8.45 17.82 -0.51
C ILE A 501 9.22 18.13 0.78
N LYS A 502 8.78 19.13 1.56
CA LYS A 502 9.38 19.45 2.87
C LYS A 502 9.30 18.27 3.84
N ASN A 503 8.15 17.60 3.95
CA ASN A 503 7.99 16.42 4.80
C ASN A 503 8.93 15.28 4.39
N ILE A 504 9.11 15.09 3.08
CA ILE A 504 10.04 14.09 2.53
C ILE A 504 11.47 14.47 2.90
N LYS A 505 11.89 15.72 2.66
CA LYS A 505 13.25 16.20 2.96
C LYS A 505 13.61 16.19 4.45
N ASN A 506 12.62 16.39 5.32
CA ASN A 506 12.81 16.26 6.77
C ASN A 506 13.24 14.83 7.14
N GLN A 507 12.72 13.83 6.44
CA GLN A 507 13.08 12.44 6.65
C GLN A 507 14.29 11.98 5.81
N TYR A 508 14.36 12.41 4.55
CA TYR A 508 15.37 12.04 3.56
C TYR A 508 15.99 13.33 2.98
N PRO A 509 17.02 13.89 3.64
CA PRO A 509 17.65 15.13 3.17
C PRO A 509 18.22 14.98 1.77
N SER A 510 17.89 15.93 0.91
CA SER A 510 18.40 16.00 -0.47
C SER A 510 18.46 17.44 -0.96
N GLU A 511 19.40 17.72 -1.86
CA GLU A 511 19.45 18.99 -2.59
C GLU A 511 18.21 19.17 -3.46
N ASP A 512 17.82 20.42 -3.73
CA ASP A 512 16.79 20.69 -4.73
C ASP A 512 17.24 20.20 -6.11
N PHE A 513 16.28 19.69 -6.88
CA PHE A 513 16.51 19.24 -8.24
C PHE A 513 16.59 20.46 -9.17
N LYS A 514 17.68 20.61 -9.92
CA LYS A 514 17.89 21.74 -10.82
C LYS A 514 17.73 21.34 -12.28
N TRP A 515 17.01 22.15 -13.05
CA TRP A 515 16.94 22.07 -14.51
C TRP A 515 17.03 23.47 -15.11
N LEU A 516 17.48 23.56 -16.36
CA LEU A 516 17.65 24.84 -17.06
C LEU A 516 16.47 25.14 -17.98
N ALA A 517 16.27 26.41 -18.32
CA ALA A 517 15.27 26.82 -19.30
C ALA A 517 15.56 26.19 -20.69
N VAL A 518 16.83 26.20 -21.09
CA VAL A 518 17.34 25.48 -22.26
C VAL A 518 18.09 24.25 -21.78
N THR A 519 17.61 23.06 -22.13
CA THR A 519 18.23 21.81 -21.67
C THR A 519 19.51 21.55 -22.46
N PRO A 520 20.64 21.27 -21.80
CA PRO A 520 21.84 20.84 -22.50
C PRO A 520 21.62 19.51 -23.21
N ILE A 521 21.99 19.46 -24.50
CA ILE A 521 21.93 18.26 -25.33
C ILE A 521 23.34 17.93 -25.79
N PHE A 522 23.77 16.70 -25.53
CA PHE A 522 25.08 16.18 -25.93
C PHE A 522 24.91 15.02 -26.90
N THR A 523 25.81 14.86 -27.86
CA THR A 523 25.94 13.58 -28.58
C THR A 523 26.60 12.54 -27.68
N TYR A 524 26.37 11.25 -27.93
CA TYR A 524 27.04 10.17 -27.20
C TYR A 524 28.57 10.29 -27.26
N GLU A 525 29.10 10.64 -28.43
CA GLU A 525 30.54 10.87 -28.61
C GLU A 525 31.05 12.02 -27.72
N GLN A 526 30.33 13.15 -27.65
CA GLN A 526 30.69 14.25 -26.76
C GLN A 526 30.66 13.82 -25.29
N ALA A 527 29.64 13.06 -24.87
CA ALA A 527 29.53 12.55 -23.51
C ALA A 527 30.73 11.66 -23.11
N ILE A 528 31.15 10.76 -24.01
CA ILE A 528 32.34 9.92 -23.80
C ILE A 528 33.63 10.74 -23.79
N LYS A 529 33.78 11.71 -24.71
CA LYS A 529 34.93 12.63 -24.71
C LYS A 529 35.03 13.42 -23.41
N THR A 530 33.92 13.91 -22.87
CA THR A 530 33.88 14.58 -21.57
C THR A 530 34.40 13.68 -20.44
N LEU A 531 34.03 12.38 -20.42
CA LEU A 531 34.54 11.42 -19.44
C LEU A 531 36.05 11.18 -19.59
N ILE A 532 36.56 11.12 -20.82
CA ILE A 532 37.99 10.95 -21.12
C ILE A 532 38.78 12.19 -20.66
N GLU A 533 38.31 13.39 -21.00
CA GLU A 533 38.93 14.67 -20.61
C GLU A 533 39.05 14.82 -19.09
N HIS A 534 38.04 14.34 -18.35
CA HIS A 534 38.02 14.34 -16.88
C HIS A 534 38.71 13.12 -16.25
N LYS A 535 39.43 12.31 -17.05
CA LYS A 535 40.19 11.13 -16.61
C LYS A 535 39.34 10.10 -15.87
N LYS A 536 38.04 10.01 -16.21
CA LYS A 536 37.12 9.00 -15.67
C LYS A 536 37.11 7.72 -16.49
N LEU A 537 37.48 7.84 -17.76
CA LEU A 537 37.50 6.75 -18.72
C LEU A 537 38.77 6.84 -19.57
N ASN A 538 39.32 5.69 -19.95
CA ASN A 538 40.47 5.60 -20.85
C ASN A 538 40.07 4.71 -22.03
N LEU A 539 39.66 5.35 -23.13
CA LEU A 539 39.27 4.69 -24.38
C LEU A 539 39.94 5.40 -25.54
N LYS A 540 40.29 4.64 -26.57
CA LYS A 540 40.75 5.20 -27.84
C LYS A 540 39.57 5.71 -28.66
N PRO A 541 39.76 6.68 -29.57
CA PRO A 541 38.68 7.23 -30.40
C PRO A 541 37.87 6.15 -31.15
N GLU A 542 38.54 5.11 -31.66
CA GLU A 542 37.93 4.01 -32.40
C GLU A 542 37.01 3.12 -31.54
N GLU A 543 37.14 3.13 -30.21
CA GLU A 543 36.37 2.30 -29.29
C GLU A 543 35.07 2.97 -28.83
N ILE A 544 34.95 4.30 -29.01
CA ILE A 544 33.84 5.12 -28.48
C ILE A 544 32.48 4.58 -28.92
N LEU A 545 32.30 4.28 -30.21
CA LEU A 545 31.03 3.81 -30.76
C LEU A 545 30.74 2.32 -30.50
N THR A 546 31.59 1.64 -29.73
CA THR A 546 31.38 0.24 -29.32
C THR A 546 31.29 0.07 -27.82
N TYR A 547 31.62 1.13 -27.06
CA TYR A 547 31.57 1.14 -25.63
C TYR A 547 30.14 1.40 -25.15
N ASP A 548 29.63 0.56 -24.27
CA ASP A 548 28.38 0.78 -23.55
C ASP A 548 28.67 1.43 -22.18
N MET A 549 27.98 2.52 -21.88
CA MET A 549 28.26 3.32 -20.69
C MET A 549 27.79 2.56 -19.44
N THR A 550 28.73 2.24 -18.55
CA THR A 550 28.34 1.65 -17.27
C THR A 550 27.66 2.69 -16.38
N THR A 551 26.83 2.23 -15.46
CA THR A 551 26.12 3.12 -14.53
C THR A 551 27.04 4.01 -13.71
N ASP A 552 28.21 3.52 -13.33
CA ASP A 552 29.17 4.35 -12.60
C ASP A 552 29.67 5.50 -13.49
N MET A 553 29.85 5.26 -14.79
CA MET A 553 30.20 6.30 -15.75
C MET A 553 29.04 7.28 -16.01
N GLU A 554 27.79 6.83 -16.07
CA GLU A 554 26.62 7.72 -16.13
C GLU A 554 26.61 8.70 -14.95
N LYS A 555 26.89 8.19 -13.74
CA LYS A 555 26.95 9.01 -12.51
C LYS A 555 28.12 9.98 -12.52
N GLU A 556 29.30 9.55 -12.94
CA GLU A 556 30.46 10.43 -13.06
C GLU A 556 30.20 11.53 -14.10
N LEU A 557 29.58 11.21 -15.24
CA LEU A 557 29.18 12.19 -16.24
C LEU A 557 28.18 13.19 -15.66
N GLY A 558 27.16 12.71 -14.95
CA GLY A 558 26.19 13.58 -14.28
C GLY A 558 26.81 14.53 -13.26
N LYS A 559 27.83 14.09 -12.51
CA LYS A 559 28.60 14.97 -11.60
C LYS A 559 29.35 16.05 -12.37
N ILE A 560 30.00 15.69 -13.48
CA ILE A 560 30.73 16.63 -14.33
C ILE A 560 29.76 17.66 -14.93
N ILE A 561 28.61 17.22 -15.46
CA ILE A 561 27.59 18.10 -16.03
C ILE A 561 27.03 19.04 -14.97
N LYS A 562 26.76 18.54 -13.75
CA LYS A 562 26.34 19.40 -12.64
C LYS A 562 27.40 20.46 -12.30
N GLN A 563 28.68 20.09 -12.28
CA GLN A 563 29.76 21.05 -11.99
C GLN A 563 29.97 22.08 -13.10
N THR A 564 29.79 21.69 -14.36
CA THR A 564 30.08 22.54 -15.53
C THR A 564 28.89 23.36 -16.00
N HIS A 565 27.66 22.87 -15.82
CA HIS A 565 26.42 23.48 -16.34
C HIS A 565 25.38 23.81 -15.25
N ASP A 566 25.65 23.51 -13.97
CA ASP A 566 24.73 23.69 -12.82
C ASP A 566 23.33 23.09 -13.03
N THR A 567 23.27 21.90 -13.62
CA THR A 567 22.01 21.20 -13.88
C THR A 567 22.04 19.73 -13.45
N ASP A 568 20.91 19.23 -12.96
CA ASP A 568 20.68 17.81 -12.70
C ASP A 568 19.98 17.12 -13.90
N TYR A 569 19.66 17.84 -14.98
CA TYR A 569 18.84 17.34 -16.09
C TYR A 569 19.46 17.69 -17.46
N TYR A 570 19.68 16.67 -18.28
CA TYR A 570 20.28 16.81 -19.62
C TYR A 570 19.86 15.64 -20.53
N ILE A 571 20.13 15.79 -21.82
CA ILE A 571 19.77 14.82 -22.86
C ILE A 571 21.05 14.37 -23.57
N ILE A 572 21.15 13.08 -23.86
CA ILE A 572 22.16 12.52 -24.76
C ILE A 572 21.45 11.99 -26.01
N ILE A 573 21.99 12.28 -27.20
CA ILE A 573 21.49 11.83 -28.51
C ILE A 573 22.58 11.06 -29.28
N ASN A 574 22.22 10.46 -30.41
CA ASN A 574 23.15 9.81 -31.34
C ASN A 574 23.93 8.64 -30.73
N PHE A 575 23.24 7.75 -30.00
CA PHE A 575 23.89 6.56 -29.44
C PHE A 575 24.30 5.56 -30.53
N PRO A 576 25.29 4.69 -30.26
CA PRO A 576 25.73 3.70 -31.22
C PRO A 576 24.62 2.72 -31.61
N SER A 577 24.45 2.48 -32.92
CA SER A 577 23.39 1.62 -33.48
C SER A 577 23.45 0.19 -32.93
N GLY A 578 24.66 -0.34 -32.69
CA GLY A 578 24.85 -1.70 -32.17
C GLY A 578 24.40 -1.91 -30.73
N LEU A 579 24.20 -0.83 -29.96
CA LEU A 579 23.73 -0.88 -28.57
C LEU A 579 22.21 -0.67 -28.46
N ARG A 580 21.53 -0.39 -29.57
CA ARG A 580 20.10 -0.09 -29.58
C ARG A 580 19.26 -1.27 -30.10
N PRO A 581 17.98 -1.37 -29.71
CA PRO A 581 17.11 -2.45 -30.17
C PRO A 581 16.88 -2.42 -31.69
N PHE A 582 16.53 -3.58 -32.26
CA PHE A 582 16.39 -3.82 -33.70
C PHE A 582 15.48 -2.83 -34.46
N TYR A 583 14.46 -2.28 -33.79
CA TYR A 583 13.50 -1.34 -34.35
C TYR A 583 14.02 0.12 -34.44
N THR A 584 15.25 0.38 -34.01
CA THR A 584 15.85 1.72 -33.96
C THR A 584 16.38 2.13 -35.33
N MET A 585 16.01 3.33 -35.79
CA MET A 585 16.52 3.90 -37.04
C MET A 585 17.99 4.36 -36.86
N TYR A 586 18.85 3.97 -37.80
CA TYR A 586 20.23 4.48 -37.87
C TYR A 586 20.25 5.89 -38.47
N ASN A 587 21.31 6.64 -38.21
CA ASN A 587 21.52 7.93 -38.87
C ASN A 587 21.93 7.71 -40.33
N GLU A 588 21.28 8.41 -41.26
CA GLU A 588 21.50 8.20 -42.70
C GLU A 588 22.92 8.54 -43.15
N ASP A 589 23.57 9.53 -42.52
CA ASP A 589 24.93 9.97 -42.86
C ASP A 589 26.01 9.07 -42.25
N ASP A 590 25.79 8.56 -41.02
CA ASP A 590 26.67 7.60 -40.36
C ASP A 590 25.87 6.45 -39.70
N PRO A 591 25.74 5.29 -40.38
CA PRO A 591 25.00 4.15 -39.86
C PRO A 591 25.53 3.56 -38.55
N LYS A 592 26.75 3.92 -38.11
CA LYS A 592 27.30 3.49 -36.80
C LYS A 592 26.58 4.15 -35.63
N ILE A 593 25.96 5.31 -35.83
CA ILE A 593 25.13 5.99 -34.85
C ILE A 593 23.66 5.88 -35.22
N SER A 594 22.79 6.08 -34.23
CA SER A 594 21.35 5.95 -34.37
C SER A 594 20.60 7.20 -33.95
N ASN A 595 19.41 7.38 -34.48
CA ASN A 595 18.49 8.46 -34.11
C ASN A 595 17.77 8.13 -32.80
N SER A 596 18.58 7.90 -31.76
CA SER A 596 18.14 7.51 -30.42
C SER A 596 18.65 8.50 -29.38
N TYR A 597 17.95 8.53 -28.24
CA TYR A 597 18.15 9.53 -27.22
C TYR A 597 17.78 8.97 -25.84
N ASP A 598 18.55 9.39 -24.84
CA ASP A 598 18.27 9.10 -23.43
C ASP A 598 18.27 10.39 -22.63
N PHE A 599 17.34 10.50 -21.67
CA PHE A 599 17.26 11.65 -20.78
C PHE A 599 17.77 11.24 -19.40
N PHE A 600 18.52 12.14 -18.76
CA PHE A 600 19.18 11.86 -17.50
C PHE A 600 18.70 12.81 -16.40
N MET A 601 18.49 12.25 -15.21
CA MET A 601 18.27 13.00 -13.98
C MET A 601 19.33 12.59 -12.95
N ARG A 602 20.09 13.55 -12.41
CA ARG A 602 21.16 13.32 -11.43
C ARG A 602 22.18 12.24 -11.86
N GLY A 603 22.52 12.21 -13.15
CA GLY A 603 23.46 11.23 -13.71
C GLY A 603 22.89 9.81 -13.82
N GLU A 604 21.57 9.66 -13.84
CA GLU A 604 20.90 8.38 -14.06
C GLU A 604 19.83 8.50 -15.16
N GLU A 605 19.80 7.52 -16.06
CA GLU A 605 18.83 7.43 -17.15
C GLU A 605 17.38 7.32 -16.62
N ILE A 606 16.47 8.14 -17.15
CA ILE A 606 15.03 8.12 -16.80
C ILE A 606 14.10 7.79 -17.97
N LEU A 607 14.60 7.98 -19.19
CA LEU A 607 13.89 7.80 -20.45
C LEU A 607 14.89 7.26 -21.44
N SER A 608 14.49 6.22 -22.16
CA SER A 608 15.13 5.82 -23.41
C SER A 608 14.13 5.84 -24.55
N GLY A 609 14.57 6.35 -25.71
CA GLY A 609 13.73 6.51 -26.88
C GLY A 609 14.52 6.51 -28.19
N SER A 610 13.80 6.34 -29.29
CA SER A 610 14.39 6.44 -30.62
C SER A 610 13.34 6.68 -31.71
N GLN A 611 13.80 7.24 -32.83
CA GLN A 611 13.10 7.10 -34.10
C GLN A 611 12.99 5.62 -34.46
N ARG A 612 11.80 5.23 -34.90
CA ARG A 612 11.51 3.86 -35.30
C ARG A 612 11.71 3.68 -36.80
N ILE A 613 12.06 2.45 -37.18
CA ILE A 613 12.09 2.06 -38.58
C ILE A 613 10.65 1.93 -39.07
N SER A 614 10.26 2.79 -40.01
CA SER A 614 8.92 2.77 -40.63
C SER A 614 8.88 1.98 -41.94
N ASP A 615 10.03 1.80 -42.61
CA ASP A 615 10.12 1.00 -43.83
C ASP A 615 10.21 -0.50 -43.51
N VAL A 616 9.28 -1.28 -44.04
CA VAL A 616 9.16 -2.72 -43.74
C VAL A 616 10.37 -3.53 -44.23
N LYS A 617 11.01 -3.13 -45.34
CA LYS A 617 12.19 -3.86 -45.86
C LYS A 617 13.38 -3.64 -44.94
N LEU A 618 13.60 -2.39 -44.52
CA LEU A 618 14.64 -2.04 -43.58
C LEU A 618 14.43 -2.69 -42.22
N LEU A 619 13.17 -2.76 -41.75
CA LEU A 619 12.82 -3.45 -40.51
C LEU A 619 13.16 -4.94 -40.59
N LEU A 620 12.79 -5.60 -41.69
CA LEU A 620 13.10 -7.02 -41.93
C LEU A 620 14.61 -7.28 -41.99
N ASP A 621 15.37 -6.39 -42.63
CA ASP A 621 16.82 -6.51 -42.70
C ASP A 621 17.46 -6.33 -41.33
N ASN A 622 16.95 -5.42 -40.49
CA ASN A 622 17.41 -5.28 -39.12
C ASN A 622 17.03 -6.47 -38.23
N ILE A 623 15.81 -7.00 -38.34
CA ILE A 623 15.39 -8.22 -37.62
C ILE A 623 16.38 -9.37 -37.90
N LYS A 624 16.78 -9.55 -39.17
CA LYS A 624 17.80 -10.54 -39.55
C LYS A 624 19.17 -10.24 -38.94
N LYS A 625 19.64 -8.98 -38.99
CA LYS A 625 20.93 -8.57 -38.40
C LYS A 625 21.00 -8.84 -36.89
N PHE A 626 19.88 -8.68 -36.19
CA PHE A 626 19.77 -8.96 -34.75
C PHE A 626 19.49 -10.44 -34.43
N ASN A 627 19.55 -11.34 -35.42
CA ASN A 627 19.29 -12.79 -35.27
C ASN A 627 17.92 -13.11 -34.64
N LEU A 628 16.90 -12.29 -34.94
CA LEU A 628 15.53 -12.52 -34.50
C LEU A 628 14.76 -13.35 -35.53
N ASP A 629 13.85 -14.20 -35.09
CA ASP A 629 12.96 -14.97 -35.97
C ASP A 629 11.80 -14.08 -36.45
N PRO A 630 11.72 -13.71 -37.75
CA PRO A 630 10.66 -12.86 -38.26
C PRO A 630 9.27 -13.43 -38.03
N LYS A 631 9.11 -14.77 -38.05
CA LYS A 631 7.81 -15.44 -37.91
C LYS A 631 7.15 -15.17 -36.55
N LYS A 632 7.96 -14.96 -35.52
CA LYS A 632 7.48 -14.61 -34.17
C LYS A 632 6.98 -13.17 -34.09
N LEU A 633 7.35 -12.34 -35.05
CA LEU A 633 7.02 -10.92 -35.14
C LEU A 633 6.09 -10.62 -36.32
N ASP A 634 5.52 -11.63 -37.00
CA ASP A 634 4.65 -11.43 -38.17
C ASP A 634 3.51 -10.44 -37.85
N PHE A 635 2.85 -10.59 -36.69
CA PHE A 635 1.79 -9.68 -36.25
C PHE A 635 2.22 -8.20 -36.15
N TYR A 636 3.50 -7.96 -35.83
CA TYR A 636 4.08 -6.64 -35.73
C TYR A 636 4.55 -6.14 -37.09
N ILE A 637 5.28 -6.96 -37.85
CA ILE A 637 5.81 -6.64 -39.18
C ILE A 637 4.66 -6.33 -40.15
N ASP A 638 3.59 -7.13 -40.12
CA ASP A 638 2.40 -6.95 -40.96
C ASP A 638 1.76 -5.57 -40.77
N SER A 639 1.86 -4.99 -39.57
CA SER A 639 1.35 -3.63 -39.33
C SER A 639 2.08 -2.56 -40.15
N PHE A 640 3.36 -2.76 -40.48
CA PHE A 640 4.15 -1.84 -41.31
C PHE A 640 3.96 -2.08 -42.81
N ALA A 641 3.45 -3.25 -43.19
CA ALA A 641 3.22 -3.59 -44.60
C ALA A 641 2.15 -2.70 -45.25
N TYR A 642 1.24 -2.13 -44.45
CA TYR A 642 0.17 -1.23 -44.90
C TYR A 642 0.55 0.25 -44.84
N SER A 643 1.84 0.56 -44.94
CA SER A 643 2.46 1.88 -44.73
C SER A 643 2.45 2.34 -43.27
N SER A 644 3.56 2.96 -42.85
CA SER A 644 3.78 3.49 -41.50
C SER A 644 4.25 4.93 -41.64
N TYR A 645 3.68 5.84 -40.86
CA TYR A 645 4.22 7.20 -40.73
C TYR A 645 5.59 7.17 -40.05
N PRO A 646 6.50 8.11 -40.36
CA PRO A 646 7.69 8.34 -39.55
C PRO A 646 7.30 8.71 -38.11
N HIS A 647 7.81 7.96 -37.14
CA HIS A 647 7.45 8.14 -35.73
C HIS A 647 8.63 7.87 -34.79
N SER A 648 8.53 8.41 -33.58
CA SER A 648 9.45 8.12 -32.49
C SER A 648 8.70 8.08 -31.16
N GLY A 649 9.31 7.45 -30.17
CA GLY A 649 8.68 7.25 -28.89
C GLY A 649 9.68 6.98 -27.79
N CYS A 650 9.16 6.78 -26.59
CA CYS A 650 9.97 6.57 -25.41
C CYS A 650 9.19 5.80 -24.33
N GLY A 651 9.93 5.19 -23.41
CA GLY A 651 9.39 4.64 -22.15
C GLY A 651 10.03 5.34 -20.97
N ILE A 652 9.25 5.61 -19.92
CA ILE A 652 9.68 6.36 -18.73
C ILE A 652 9.28 5.57 -17.47
N GLY A 653 10.23 5.31 -16.57
CA GLY A 653 9.93 4.67 -15.29
C GLY A 653 9.39 5.66 -14.25
N LEU A 654 8.10 5.56 -13.89
CA LEU A 654 7.44 6.48 -12.94
C LEU A 654 8.16 6.54 -11.59
N GLU A 655 8.47 5.38 -11.01
CA GLU A 655 9.17 5.25 -9.74
C GLU A 655 10.56 5.88 -9.80
N ARG A 656 11.24 5.77 -10.94
CA ARG A 656 12.60 6.27 -11.15
C ARG A 656 12.63 7.78 -11.26
N VAL A 657 11.71 8.38 -12.02
CA VAL A 657 11.57 9.84 -12.14
C VAL A 657 11.35 10.45 -10.75
N LEU A 658 10.41 9.93 -9.98
CA LEU A 658 10.14 10.46 -8.64
C LEU A 658 11.31 10.23 -7.67
N MET A 659 11.97 9.07 -7.75
CA MET A 659 13.13 8.76 -6.91
C MET A 659 14.24 9.80 -7.12
N LEU A 660 14.58 10.08 -8.38
CA LEU A 660 15.65 11.01 -8.73
C LEU A 660 15.26 12.47 -8.50
N PHE A 661 14.02 12.85 -8.77
CA PHE A 661 13.51 14.19 -8.44
C PHE A 661 13.66 14.50 -6.95
N LEU A 662 13.29 13.56 -6.09
CA LEU A 662 13.37 13.69 -4.63
C LEU A 662 14.76 13.40 -4.06
N GLY A 663 15.71 12.91 -4.86
CA GLY A 663 17.05 12.52 -4.39
C GLY A 663 17.05 11.32 -3.45
N LEU A 664 16.12 10.37 -3.63
CA LEU A 664 16.02 9.15 -2.83
C LEU A 664 17.04 8.11 -3.29
N ASN A 665 17.57 7.33 -2.34
CA ASN A 665 18.64 6.36 -2.56
C ASN A 665 18.18 4.94 -2.95
N ASN A 666 16.87 4.69 -3.04
CA ASN A 666 16.34 3.36 -3.34
C ASN A 666 14.95 3.46 -3.98
N ILE A 667 14.77 2.82 -5.15
CA ILE A 667 13.54 2.84 -5.94
C ILE A 667 12.36 2.21 -5.20
N ARG A 668 12.63 1.31 -4.24
CA ARG A 668 11.59 0.72 -3.38
C ARG A 668 10.88 1.76 -2.50
N LYS A 669 11.48 2.93 -2.27
CA LYS A 669 10.83 4.03 -1.53
C LYS A 669 9.71 4.68 -2.37
N THR A 670 9.84 4.66 -3.69
CA THR A 670 8.87 5.22 -4.64
C THR A 670 7.97 4.15 -5.27
N SER A 671 8.11 2.88 -4.92
CA SER A 671 7.16 1.82 -5.28
C SER A 671 6.23 1.51 -4.10
N LEU A 672 4.91 1.50 -4.32
CA LEU A 672 3.93 1.34 -3.24
C LEU A 672 4.06 -0.04 -2.58
N PHE A 673 4.12 -1.09 -3.40
CA PHE A 673 4.37 -2.48 -3.00
C PHE A 673 5.46 -3.05 -3.91
N PRO A 674 6.74 -2.84 -3.58
CA PRO A 674 7.82 -3.19 -4.49
C PRO A 674 7.86 -4.70 -4.79
N ARG A 675 8.17 -5.01 -6.05
CA ARG A 675 8.44 -6.36 -6.54
C ARG A 675 9.88 -6.42 -7.05
N ASP A 676 10.64 -7.34 -6.50
CA ASP A 676 12.02 -7.61 -6.87
C ASP A 676 12.27 -9.14 -6.82
N PRO A 677 13.43 -9.65 -7.25
CA PRO A 677 13.66 -11.09 -7.30
C PRO A 677 13.50 -11.83 -5.96
N LYS A 678 13.56 -11.11 -4.83
CA LYS A 678 13.45 -11.67 -3.47
C LYS A 678 12.13 -11.32 -2.77
N ARG A 679 11.29 -10.46 -3.35
CA ARG A 679 10.10 -9.90 -2.70
C ARG A 679 8.86 -10.01 -3.58
N LEU A 680 7.93 -10.87 -3.15
CA LEU A 680 6.58 -11.01 -3.70
C LEU A 680 5.46 -10.63 -2.71
N THR A 681 5.82 -10.34 -1.45
CA THR A 681 4.89 -9.97 -0.38
C THR A 681 5.42 -8.78 0.43
N PRO A 682 4.55 -7.96 1.05
CA PRO A 682 3.10 -7.92 0.88
C PRO A 682 2.67 -7.52 -0.53
#